data_AF-A0A812SCN2-F1
#
_entry.id   AF-A0A812SCN2-F1
#
_cell.length_a   1.000
_cell.length_b   1.000
_cell.length_c   1.000
_cell.angle_alpha   90.00
_cell.angle_beta   90.00
_cell.angle_gamma   90.00
#
_symmetry.space_group_name_H-M   'P 1'
#
loop_
_entity.id
_entity.type
_entity.pdbx_description
1 polymer ?
#
loop_
_entity_poly.entity_id
_entity_poly.type
_entity_poly.pdbx_seq_one_letter_code
_entity_poly.pdbx_strand_id
1 'polypeptide(L)'
;MLSLDGRAQRTLSTCRDTLQDLDKRLRNVDLDEKPPKPDKDSRAAHRLQSSGKSKELTAMSKVAKDLFKRMEKSPNKDHILSELEQLDKFSEAASGLAKLLTAALPDATDSEALCSTFEASQAAMAASKHFENIQLGPHFTLRYLMAKATQSCLYSKYADCWLHFCKSNDLVKDLAEQLDAGELEALMVMEAENRIVACLRTIQAQHLLGLSGSRCPEEGPLAEARNLCLAMLETASGPDSLEFLPASLCRAAQLAANILGHAEVEMSKLKKDAERLDALSTSLEEEDDSTEASAIERFFLQHPTGKTLWDLAISKVESGKKEADAEEALEKFAAEVTQFRFMAAGLGPSELISKVFEPLKVVWQDATQKAKALKTKKGALVSRNAEKINNRLDSVLVDFLAHLKEVSENLFSANLVECLRLACIRTLIFAGMRVPFQLLQWSLMCEALSHDGKVGLSEEAESEPSLINLDDIWPTLKQTHYVDSGFWKSLPPQEVKWLSEYKTFSEMLCQLGDFVFRRLPAFGHLPTMERSPTVVREWVTVLPEGLKRWLQSKPTMCEQQFEELFLTPCRDHLKGLFSSGLGSVSQIVAQCKSGMLGGGLAKDMQEQLLQQIPAAHPLRSLVCCFLEATLDVFRFPIFHFMSVIDFSADFRPQVAAIQRGDAAKADDLALCKGLLAMAEGLEKARAEASKHVDIKEALKASALDSVDEWLHKQGVCLGSALKQKYSSLCKSLSAESESVRAICEKLPSLTDESEYRSKTLQVTQALATASPKLDSSCDGVKGILKMVTMLDKVKFGFFTLDVPLNDDEASGLVATASCMSSVAAFHVTFVAGLCLLRSEDLGKSSPAGKQTLKSLSELVPTLQANLQKLADDTITAGLKAQGKNILDEVIALTASSKPAKKDSTAAAEKASEIPDEAARKPEKPQKEKKEKDKKDSKKEKDKDKQHKDKDEKKRKTKAGGKP
;
A
#
# COMPACT_ATOMS: atom_id res chain seq x y z
N MET A 1 72.80 73.42 -52.89
CA MET A 1 73.10 72.10 -53.48
C MET A 1 72.04 71.14 -52.97
N LEU A 2 71.20 70.42 -53.73
CA LEU A 2 71.01 70.18 -55.16
C LEU A 2 69.50 70.32 -55.45
N SER A 3 69.11 71.29 -56.28
CA SER A 3 67.83 71.19 -57.01
C SER A 3 68.08 70.38 -58.27
N LEU A 4 67.10 69.54 -58.65
CA LEU A 4 66.97 68.78 -59.90
C LEU A 4 67.26 67.27 -59.79
N ASP A 5 66.36 66.56 -59.12
CA ASP A 5 65.68 65.47 -59.83
C ASP A 5 64.23 65.87 -60.10
N GLY A 6 63.98 66.44 -61.29
CA GLY A 6 62.64 66.82 -61.74
C GLY A 6 61.68 65.63 -61.87
N ARG A 7 62.16 64.38 -61.76
CA ARG A 7 61.30 63.20 -61.60
C ARG A 7 60.83 63.07 -60.15
N ALA A 8 61.71 63.20 -59.15
CA ALA A 8 61.34 63.18 -57.74
C ALA A 8 60.30 64.25 -57.38
N GLN A 9 60.46 65.48 -57.91
CA GLN A 9 59.50 66.57 -57.70
C GLN A 9 58.12 66.30 -58.33
N ARG A 10 58.08 65.69 -59.52
CA ARG A 10 56.83 65.27 -60.16
C ARG A 10 56.14 64.16 -59.37
N THR A 11 56.91 63.17 -58.90
CA THR A 11 56.41 62.07 -58.07
C THR A 11 55.83 62.58 -56.74
N LEU A 12 56.51 63.52 -56.10
CA LEU A 12 56.05 64.17 -54.87
C LEU A 12 54.76 64.98 -55.10
N SER A 13 54.67 65.74 -56.20
CA SER A 13 53.42 66.42 -56.61
C SER A 13 52.29 65.42 -56.76
N THR A 14 52.51 64.32 -57.50
CA THR A 14 51.47 63.29 -57.70
C THR A 14 50.96 62.70 -56.38
N CYS A 15 51.86 62.45 -55.41
CA CYS A 15 51.45 61.95 -54.09
C CYS A 15 50.60 62.98 -53.33
N ARG A 16 51.01 64.26 -53.34
CA ARG A 16 50.26 65.34 -52.68
C ARG A 16 48.92 65.61 -53.34
N ASP A 17 48.87 65.66 -54.67
CA ASP A 17 47.65 65.87 -55.44
C ASP A 17 46.65 64.73 -55.19
N THR A 18 47.13 63.48 -55.13
CA THR A 18 46.28 62.32 -54.81
C THR A 18 45.79 62.35 -53.37
N LEU A 19 46.67 62.64 -52.40
CA LEU A 19 46.26 62.79 -50.99
C LEU A 19 45.23 63.91 -50.83
N GLN A 20 45.37 65.02 -51.55
CA GLN A 20 44.41 66.13 -51.52
C GLN A 20 43.05 65.76 -52.15
N ASP A 21 43.05 65.00 -53.25
CA ASP A 21 41.82 64.47 -53.85
C ASP A 21 41.11 63.48 -52.91
N LEU A 22 41.87 62.58 -52.30
CA LEU A 22 41.38 61.64 -51.31
C LEU A 22 40.82 62.35 -50.08
N ASP A 23 41.48 63.39 -49.57
CA ASP A 23 40.99 64.22 -48.45
C ASP A 23 39.66 64.91 -48.80
N LYS A 24 39.51 65.43 -50.02
CA LYS A 24 38.24 66.02 -50.49
C LYS A 24 37.12 65.00 -50.56
N ARG A 25 37.40 63.81 -51.10
CA ARG A 25 36.41 62.71 -51.16
C ARG A 25 36.03 62.23 -49.77
N LEU A 26 36.99 62.16 -48.85
CA LEU A 26 36.78 61.73 -47.47
C LEU A 26 35.79 62.65 -46.75
N ARG A 27 35.92 63.97 -46.92
CA ARG A 27 35.00 64.96 -46.34
C ARG A 27 33.55 64.84 -46.83
N ASN A 28 33.32 64.16 -47.95
CA ASN A 28 31.97 63.89 -48.46
C ASN A 28 31.37 62.60 -47.89
N VAL A 29 32.15 61.81 -47.15
CA VAL A 29 31.66 60.61 -46.45
C VAL A 29 31.22 61.04 -45.05
N ASP A 30 29.91 61.26 -44.91
CA ASP A 30 29.30 61.52 -43.61
C ASP A 30 29.38 60.26 -42.72
N LEU A 31 29.91 60.40 -41.50
CA LEU A 31 30.01 59.32 -40.50
C LEU A 31 29.35 59.73 -39.17
N ASP A 32 28.70 60.89 -39.13
CA ASP A 32 28.01 61.41 -37.94
C ASP A 32 26.52 61.01 -37.94
N GLU A 33 26.27 59.72 -38.15
CA GLU A 33 24.91 59.21 -38.30
C GLU A 33 24.27 58.91 -36.92
N LYS A 34 23.01 59.36 -36.75
CA LYS A 34 22.15 58.91 -35.66
C LYS A 34 21.69 57.46 -35.89
N PRO A 35 21.43 56.69 -34.81
CA PRO A 35 20.88 55.34 -34.92
C PRO A 35 19.58 55.33 -35.76
N PRO A 36 19.41 54.36 -36.69
CA PRO A 36 18.20 54.28 -37.48
C PRO A 36 17.00 53.93 -36.60
N LYS A 37 15.83 54.47 -36.94
CA LYS A 37 14.57 54.11 -36.29
C LYS A 37 14.30 52.59 -36.41
N PRO A 38 13.56 51.99 -35.47
CA PRO A 38 13.35 50.55 -35.42
C PRO A 38 12.50 49.99 -36.57
N ASP A 39 11.84 50.85 -37.37
CA ASP A 39 11.06 50.42 -38.52
C ASP A 39 11.91 49.85 -39.67
N LYS A 40 11.30 48.95 -40.44
CA LYS A 40 11.98 48.19 -41.50
C LYS A 40 12.55 49.09 -42.59
N ASP A 41 11.86 50.18 -42.91
CA ASP A 41 12.21 51.06 -44.02
C ASP A 41 13.43 51.92 -43.65
N SER A 42 13.46 52.49 -42.44
CA SER A 42 14.61 53.21 -41.90
C SER A 42 15.87 52.34 -41.82
N ARG A 43 15.75 51.08 -41.36
CA ARG A 43 16.87 50.13 -41.32
C ARG A 43 17.36 49.73 -42.71
N ALA A 44 16.46 49.58 -43.68
CA ALA A 44 16.83 49.26 -45.06
C ALA A 44 17.53 50.44 -45.75
N ALA A 45 17.04 51.66 -45.53
CA ALA A 45 17.66 52.88 -46.04
C ALA A 45 19.08 53.06 -45.49
N HIS A 46 19.25 52.88 -44.17
CA HIS A 46 20.57 52.95 -43.53
C HIS A 46 21.55 51.91 -44.12
N ARG A 47 21.13 50.65 -44.36
CA ARG A 47 22.00 49.65 -45.00
C ARG A 47 22.47 50.07 -46.38
N LEU A 48 21.56 50.61 -47.19
CA LEU A 48 21.89 51.05 -48.54
C LEU A 48 22.91 52.19 -48.50
N GLN A 49 22.71 53.15 -47.59
CA GLN A 49 23.62 54.27 -47.36
C GLN A 49 25.00 53.82 -46.87
N SER A 50 25.07 52.96 -45.84
CA SER A 50 26.32 52.41 -45.32
C SER A 50 27.06 51.58 -46.38
N SER A 51 26.35 50.83 -47.23
CA SER A 51 26.95 50.08 -48.34
C SER A 51 27.57 51.01 -49.40
N GLY A 52 26.89 52.11 -49.73
CA GLY A 52 27.43 53.14 -50.62
C GLY A 52 28.71 53.77 -50.08
N LYS A 53 28.69 54.19 -48.81
CA LYS A 53 29.84 54.77 -48.11
C LYS A 53 31.02 53.78 -48.00
N SER A 54 30.75 52.52 -47.69
CA SER A 54 31.76 51.46 -47.63
C SER A 54 32.47 51.24 -48.98
N LYS A 55 31.71 51.24 -50.09
CA LYS A 55 32.29 51.13 -51.44
C LYS A 55 33.19 52.31 -51.78
N GLU A 56 32.78 53.53 -51.43
CA GLU A 56 33.56 54.75 -51.68
C GLU A 56 34.88 54.73 -50.89
N LEU A 57 34.83 54.41 -49.59
CA LEU A 57 36.03 54.26 -48.76
C LEU A 57 36.96 53.13 -49.23
N THR A 58 36.39 52.02 -49.70
CA THR A 58 37.17 50.92 -50.29
C THR A 58 37.88 51.37 -51.57
N ALA A 59 37.21 52.14 -52.42
CA ALA A 59 37.80 52.70 -53.63
C ALA A 59 38.95 53.67 -53.29
N MET A 60 38.76 54.52 -52.29
CA MET A 60 39.78 55.46 -51.81
C MET A 60 40.98 54.74 -51.20
N SER A 61 40.75 53.74 -50.34
CA SER A 61 41.81 52.90 -49.77
C SER A 61 42.63 52.22 -50.86
N LYS A 62 41.98 51.70 -51.90
CA LYS A 62 42.64 51.07 -53.04
C LYS A 62 43.52 52.04 -53.83
N VAL A 63 43.01 53.25 -54.12
CA VAL A 63 43.79 54.29 -54.81
C VAL A 63 45.05 54.67 -54.01
N ALA A 64 44.90 54.88 -52.70
CA ALA A 64 46.03 55.18 -51.82
C ALA A 64 47.06 54.04 -51.79
N LYS A 65 46.60 52.78 -51.65
CA LYS A 65 47.45 51.58 -51.61
C LYS A 65 48.18 51.31 -52.91
N ASP A 66 47.50 51.46 -54.03
CA ASP A 66 48.08 51.25 -55.36
C ASP A 66 49.13 52.32 -55.66
N LEU A 67 48.90 53.56 -55.25
CA LEU A 67 49.90 54.62 -55.36
C LEU A 67 51.10 54.37 -54.44
N PHE A 68 50.86 54.02 -53.17
CA PHE A 68 51.91 53.64 -52.23
C PHE A 68 52.81 52.54 -52.80
N LYS A 69 52.24 51.41 -53.25
CA LYS A 69 53.01 50.27 -53.81
C LYS A 69 53.80 50.62 -55.07
N ARG A 70 53.28 51.53 -55.91
CA ARG A 70 54.00 52.01 -57.11
C ARG A 70 55.16 52.90 -56.73
N MET A 71 54.94 53.82 -55.81
CA MET A 71 55.92 54.83 -55.41
C MET A 71 56.97 54.28 -54.43
N GLU A 72 56.65 53.23 -53.68
CA GLU A 72 57.60 52.48 -52.84
C GLU A 72 58.74 51.85 -53.66
N LYS A 73 58.45 51.45 -54.91
CA LYS A 73 59.44 50.90 -55.86
C LYS A 73 60.17 51.99 -56.66
N SER A 74 59.89 53.26 -56.39
CA SER A 74 60.52 54.39 -57.08
C SER A 74 61.99 54.50 -56.67
N PRO A 75 62.92 54.79 -57.61
CA PRO A 75 64.31 55.10 -57.27
C PRO A 75 64.44 56.38 -56.41
N ASN A 76 63.38 57.18 -56.30
CA ASN A 76 63.33 58.43 -55.54
C ASN A 76 62.58 58.30 -54.20
N LYS A 77 62.39 57.08 -53.69
CA LYS A 77 61.63 56.77 -52.46
C LYS A 77 62.04 57.68 -51.29
N ASP A 78 63.34 57.86 -51.08
CA ASP A 78 63.89 58.61 -49.94
C ASP A 78 63.44 60.08 -49.91
N HIS A 79 63.10 60.66 -51.06
CA HIS A 79 62.61 62.04 -51.17
C HIS A 79 61.09 62.18 -50.93
N ILE A 80 60.36 61.07 -50.82
CA ILE A 80 58.89 61.04 -50.70
C ILE A 80 58.40 60.16 -49.53
N LEU A 81 59.29 59.74 -48.63
CA LEU A 81 58.99 58.83 -47.52
C LEU A 81 57.81 59.32 -46.65
N SER A 82 57.76 60.61 -46.32
CA SER A 82 56.68 61.21 -45.52
C SER A 82 55.30 61.08 -46.20
N GLU A 83 55.23 61.33 -47.50
CA GLU A 83 53.99 61.21 -48.29
C GLU A 83 53.60 59.74 -48.51
N LEU A 84 54.58 58.83 -48.61
CA LEU A 84 54.33 57.39 -48.65
C LEU A 84 53.73 56.88 -47.34
N GLU A 85 54.29 57.29 -46.19
CA GLU A 85 53.72 56.96 -44.87
C GLU A 85 52.30 57.49 -44.72
N GLN A 86 52.01 58.69 -45.24
CA GLN A 86 50.66 59.25 -45.22
C GLN A 86 49.70 58.48 -46.12
N LEU A 87 50.13 58.03 -47.30
CA LEU A 87 49.32 57.20 -48.20
C LEU A 87 48.99 55.83 -47.58
N ASP A 88 49.95 55.22 -46.89
CA ASP A 88 49.75 53.92 -46.23
C ASP A 88 48.77 54.06 -45.06
N LYS A 89 49.03 55.02 -44.16
CA LYS A 89 48.13 55.35 -43.04
C LYS A 89 46.72 55.73 -43.49
N PHE A 90 46.60 56.48 -44.60
CA PHE A 90 45.31 56.81 -45.20
C PHE A 90 44.60 55.54 -45.70
N SER A 91 45.32 54.66 -46.39
CA SER A 91 44.77 53.41 -46.92
C SER A 91 44.25 52.51 -45.81
N GLU A 92 45.00 52.37 -44.72
CA GLU A 92 44.62 51.59 -43.53
C GLU A 92 43.38 52.16 -42.85
N ALA A 93 43.35 53.48 -42.58
CA ALA A 93 42.21 54.14 -41.96
C ALA A 93 40.93 54.02 -42.81
N ALA A 94 41.02 54.29 -44.11
CA ALA A 94 39.89 54.16 -45.03
C ALA A 94 39.41 52.70 -45.16
N SER A 95 40.33 51.73 -45.16
CA SER A 95 39.96 50.31 -45.15
C SER A 95 39.30 49.88 -43.84
N GLY A 96 39.75 50.40 -42.70
CA GLY A 96 39.17 50.14 -41.38
C GLY A 96 37.73 50.62 -41.33
N LEU A 97 37.50 51.89 -41.69
CA LEU A 97 36.16 52.48 -41.73
C LEU A 97 35.20 51.77 -42.68
N ALA A 98 35.68 51.32 -43.85
CA ALA A 98 34.86 50.54 -44.78
C ALA A 98 34.38 49.20 -44.16
N LYS A 99 35.25 48.55 -43.37
CA LYS A 99 34.90 47.34 -42.60
C LYS A 99 33.93 47.67 -41.46
N LEU A 100 34.18 48.77 -40.73
CA LEU A 100 33.32 49.21 -39.63
C LEU A 100 31.89 49.50 -40.10
N LEU A 101 31.71 50.17 -41.24
CA LEU A 101 30.40 50.41 -41.84
C LEU A 101 29.62 49.13 -42.16
N THR A 102 30.33 48.03 -42.42
CA THR A 102 29.72 46.73 -42.67
C THR A 102 29.41 46.00 -41.36
N ALA A 103 30.31 46.10 -40.37
CA ALA A 103 30.16 45.47 -39.06
C ALA A 103 29.12 46.18 -38.17
N ALA A 104 28.94 47.49 -38.31
CA ALA A 104 28.01 48.29 -37.51
C ALA A 104 26.56 48.25 -38.05
N LEU A 105 26.28 47.44 -39.07
CA LEU A 105 24.92 47.27 -39.58
C LEU A 105 23.98 46.70 -38.49
N PRO A 106 22.69 47.08 -38.48
CA PRO A 106 21.74 46.64 -37.45
C PRO A 106 21.58 45.11 -37.33
N ASP A 107 21.78 44.37 -38.41
CA ASP A 107 21.64 42.90 -38.46
C ASP A 107 22.95 42.14 -38.22
N ALA A 108 24.07 42.84 -38.07
CA ALA A 108 25.34 42.19 -37.79
C ALA A 108 25.32 41.63 -36.36
N THR A 109 25.51 40.32 -36.24
CA THR A 109 25.41 39.56 -34.97
C THR A 109 26.75 39.29 -34.30
N ASP A 110 27.87 39.53 -35.00
CA ASP A 110 29.21 39.25 -34.49
C ASP A 110 29.75 40.42 -33.64
N SER A 111 29.53 40.34 -32.33
CA SER A 111 29.97 41.35 -31.36
C SER A 111 31.50 41.45 -31.26
N GLU A 112 32.24 40.35 -31.45
CA GLU A 112 33.69 40.33 -31.34
C GLU A 112 34.35 40.98 -32.56
N ALA A 113 33.87 40.65 -33.76
CA ALA A 113 34.32 41.32 -34.98
C ALA A 113 34.01 42.81 -34.96
N LEU A 114 32.85 43.23 -34.44
CA LEU A 114 32.50 44.64 -34.31
C LEU A 114 33.43 45.38 -33.34
N CYS A 115 33.68 44.83 -32.14
CA CYS A 115 34.60 45.45 -31.19
C CYS A 115 36.01 45.61 -31.77
N SER A 116 36.55 44.53 -32.35
CA SER A 116 37.88 44.54 -32.97
C SER A 116 37.98 45.54 -34.13
N THR A 117 36.95 45.58 -34.97
CA THR A 117 36.93 46.49 -36.13
C THR A 117 36.79 47.94 -35.70
N PHE A 118 36.00 48.23 -34.66
CA PHE A 118 35.85 49.59 -34.11
C PHE A 118 37.18 50.09 -33.53
N GLU A 119 37.81 49.33 -32.65
CA GLU A 119 39.09 49.68 -32.00
C GLU A 119 40.21 49.84 -33.03
N ALA A 120 40.32 48.92 -33.99
CA ALA A 120 41.31 49.01 -35.07
C ALA A 120 41.08 50.23 -35.97
N SER A 121 39.82 50.57 -36.26
CA SER A 121 39.49 51.75 -37.06
C SER A 121 39.83 53.03 -36.31
N GLN A 122 39.50 53.11 -35.01
CA GLN A 122 39.82 54.28 -34.18
C GLN A 122 41.33 54.52 -34.08
N ALA A 123 42.12 53.45 -33.86
CA ALA A 123 43.58 53.53 -33.85
C ALA A 123 44.16 53.98 -35.20
N ALA A 124 43.64 53.44 -36.31
CA ALA A 124 44.09 53.80 -37.66
C ALA A 124 43.75 55.25 -38.02
N MET A 125 42.57 55.75 -37.60
CA MET A 125 42.21 57.16 -37.76
C MET A 125 43.15 58.07 -36.97
N ALA A 126 43.43 57.75 -35.71
CA ALA A 126 44.33 58.54 -34.86
C ALA A 126 45.77 58.61 -35.40
N ALA A 127 46.22 57.57 -36.12
CA ALA A 127 47.55 57.55 -36.73
C ALA A 127 47.66 58.42 -38.00
N SER A 128 46.53 58.82 -38.60
CA SER A 128 46.47 59.54 -39.87
C SER A 128 45.95 60.97 -39.70
N LYS A 129 46.80 61.95 -40.00
CA LYS A 129 46.45 63.39 -39.93
C LYS A 129 45.23 63.80 -40.79
N HIS A 130 44.89 63.00 -41.80
CA HIS A 130 43.74 63.25 -42.68
C HIS A 130 42.40 62.93 -42.02
N PHE A 131 42.41 62.21 -40.89
CA PHE A 131 41.23 61.79 -40.15
C PHE A 131 41.08 62.50 -38.80
N GLU A 132 41.98 63.44 -38.44
CA GLU A 132 41.97 64.14 -37.14
C GLU A 132 40.65 64.85 -36.82
N ASN A 133 39.90 65.29 -37.85
CA ASN A 133 38.62 66.00 -37.68
C ASN A 133 37.40 65.12 -38.00
N ILE A 134 37.58 63.81 -38.15
CA ILE A 134 36.49 62.89 -38.47
C ILE A 134 36.06 62.19 -37.19
N GLN A 135 34.83 62.48 -36.77
CA GLN A 135 34.22 61.87 -35.59
C GLN A 135 33.27 60.76 -36.02
N LEU A 136 33.28 59.65 -35.28
CA LEU A 136 32.27 58.60 -35.42
C LEU A 136 31.02 59.06 -34.66
N GLY A 137 29.89 59.10 -35.37
CA GLY A 137 28.62 59.51 -34.79
C GLY A 137 28.04 58.51 -33.79
N PRO A 138 26.93 58.87 -33.14
CA PRO A 138 26.37 58.13 -32.01
C PRO A 138 25.92 56.72 -32.37
N HIS A 139 25.56 56.44 -33.63
CA HIS A 139 25.25 55.08 -34.09
C HIS A 139 26.42 54.10 -33.87
N PHE A 140 27.65 54.49 -34.24
CA PHE A 140 28.81 53.59 -34.12
C PHE A 140 29.19 53.36 -32.66
N THR A 141 29.19 54.41 -31.85
CA THR A 141 29.47 54.33 -30.41
C THR A 141 28.44 53.50 -29.69
N LEU A 142 27.15 53.65 -30.01
CA LEU A 142 26.08 52.80 -29.49
C LEU A 142 26.29 51.33 -29.86
N ARG A 143 26.56 51.03 -31.15
CA ARG A 143 26.79 49.65 -31.60
C ARG A 143 28.00 49.01 -30.93
N TYR A 144 29.07 49.78 -30.72
CA TYR A 144 30.26 49.32 -29.99
C TYR A 144 29.97 49.06 -28.52
N LEU A 145 29.26 49.96 -27.83
CA LEU A 145 28.82 49.76 -26.44
C LEU A 145 28.02 48.46 -26.29
N MET A 146 27.06 48.22 -27.19
CA MET A 146 26.23 47.02 -27.19
C MET A 146 27.01 45.75 -27.47
N ALA A 147 28.02 45.82 -28.34
CA ALA A 147 28.92 44.71 -28.60
C ALA A 147 29.76 44.37 -27.35
N LYS A 148 30.28 45.37 -26.62
CA LYS A 148 30.99 45.17 -25.35
C LYS A 148 30.10 44.57 -24.26
N ALA A 149 28.89 45.09 -24.10
CA ALA A 149 27.91 44.52 -23.18
C ALA A 149 27.60 43.04 -23.52
N THR A 150 27.45 42.72 -24.81
CA THR A 150 27.19 41.35 -25.29
C THR A 150 28.35 40.40 -25.02
N GLN A 151 29.61 40.86 -25.14
CA GLN A 151 30.78 40.04 -24.81
C GLN A 151 30.79 39.61 -23.34
N SER A 152 30.37 40.48 -22.41
CA SER A 152 30.25 40.13 -20.99
C SER A 152 29.27 38.97 -20.75
N CYS A 153 28.18 38.89 -21.53
CA CYS A 153 27.25 37.76 -21.46
C CYS A 153 27.86 36.43 -21.93
N LEU A 154 28.76 36.44 -22.93
CA LEU A 154 29.39 35.21 -23.45
C LEU A 154 30.20 34.46 -22.38
N TYR A 155 30.69 35.20 -21.37
CA TYR A 155 31.44 34.66 -20.24
C TYR A 155 30.61 34.52 -18.97
N SER A 156 29.27 34.52 -19.08
CA SER A 156 28.34 34.45 -17.94
C SER A 156 28.50 35.58 -16.91
N LYS A 157 29.13 36.71 -17.29
CA LYS A 157 29.29 37.89 -16.44
C LYS A 157 28.12 38.86 -16.66
N TYR A 158 26.93 38.44 -16.23
CA TYR A 158 25.70 39.19 -16.50
C TYR A 158 25.64 40.56 -15.81
N ALA A 159 26.25 40.71 -14.63
CA ALA A 159 26.34 42.01 -13.96
C ALA A 159 27.21 43.00 -14.76
N ASP A 160 28.37 42.55 -15.26
CA ASP A 160 29.26 43.36 -16.09
C ASP A 160 28.57 43.85 -17.36
N CYS A 161 27.64 43.07 -17.94
CA CYS A 161 26.81 43.50 -19.06
C CYS A 161 25.98 44.75 -18.72
N TRP A 162 25.35 44.78 -17.55
CA TRP A 162 24.46 45.87 -17.15
C TRP A 162 25.19 47.14 -16.72
N LEU A 163 26.42 47.02 -16.22
CA LEU A 163 27.27 48.17 -15.91
C LEU A 163 27.60 49.03 -17.14
N HIS A 164 27.54 48.46 -18.36
CA HIS A 164 27.66 49.24 -19.60
C HIS A 164 26.52 50.23 -19.84
N PHE A 165 25.37 50.08 -19.17
CA PHE A 165 24.20 50.95 -19.31
C PHE A 165 24.12 52.03 -18.22
N CYS A 166 25.16 52.17 -17.40
CA CYS A 166 25.25 53.21 -16.37
C CYS A 166 25.84 54.51 -16.93
N LYS A 167 25.35 55.67 -16.45
CA LYS A 167 25.85 57.00 -16.86
C LYS A 167 27.33 57.23 -16.57
N SER A 168 27.91 56.52 -15.60
CA SER A 168 29.34 56.58 -15.27
C SER A 168 30.24 55.93 -16.32
N ASN A 169 29.71 55.11 -17.22
CA ASN A 169 30.48 54.50 -18.31
C ASN A 169 30.95 55.55 -19.32
N ASP A 170 32.23 55.55 -19.68
CA ASP A 170 32.81 56.58 -20.55
C ASP A 170 32.16 56.62 -21.93
N LEU A 171 31.78 55.47 -22.50
CA LEU A 171 31.06 55.43 -23.78
C LEU A 171 29.64 56.00 -23.68
N VAL A 172 29.01 55.90 -22.51
CA VAL A 172 27.69 56.50 -22.26
C VAL A 172 27.81 58.01 -22.07
N LYS A 173 28.90 58.49 -21.46
CA LYS A 173 29.22 59.93 -21.39
C LYS A 173 29.42 60.50 -22.79
N ASP A 174 30.21 59.83 -23.63
CA ASP A 174 30.44 60.23 -25.03
C ASP A 174 29.12 60.31 -25.82
N LEU A 175 28.21 59.35 -25.60
CA LEU A 175 26.88 59.37 -26.22
C LEU A 175 25.99 60.50 -25.68
N ALA A 176 26.08 60.82 -24.38
CA ALA A 176 25.33 61.90 -23.75
C ALA A 176 25.76 63.31 -24.22
N GLU A 177 26.98 63.44 -24.74
CA GLU A 177 27.44 64.68 -25.39
C GLU A 177 26.84 64.86 -26.80
N GLN A 178 26.46 63.76 -27.45
CA GLN A 178 25.99 63.74 -28.85
C GLN A 178 24.46 63.62 -28.97
N LEU A 179 23.78 63.11 -27.94
CA LEU A 179 22.34 62.87 -27.91
C LEU A 179 21.70 63.58 -26.72
N ASP A 180 20.46 64.03 -26.89
CA ASP A 180 19.68 64.52 -25.77
C ASP A 180 19.33 63.40 -24.77
N ALA A 181 19.22 63.77 -23.49
CA ALA A 181 19.11 62.81 -22.39
C ALA A 181 17.91 61.85 -22.53
N GLY A 182 16.79 62.33 -23.09
CA GLY A 182 15.60 61.52 -23.34
C GLY A 182 15.79 60.53 -24.50
N GLU A 183 16.40 60.96 -25.61
CA GLU A 183 16.76 60.06 -26.72
C GLU A 183 17.73 58.96 -26.26
N LEU A 184 18.75 59.32 -25.47
CA LEU A 184 19.72 58.35 -24.95
C LEU A 184 19.06 57.30 -24.06
N GLU A 185 18.23 57.71 -23.09
CA GLU A 185 17.54 56.79 -22.19
C GLU A 185 16.62 55.85 -22.97
N ALA A 186 15.84 56.37 -23.93
CA ALA A 186 14.95 55.57 -24.77
C ALA A 186 15.70 54.51 -25.59
N LEU A 187 16.86 54.86 -26.16
CA LEU A 187 17.71 53.93 -26.90
C LEU A 187 18.30 52.84 -26.00
N MET A 188 18.77 53.21 -24.80
CA MET A 188 19.32 52.26 -23.82
C MET A 188 18.26 51.29 -23.32
N VAL A 189 17.06 51.79 -23.00
CA VAL A 189 15.92 50.97 -22.61
C VAL A 189 15.55 50.00 -23.73
N MET A 190 15.37 50.49 -24.96
CA MET A 190 15.00 49.65 -26.10
C MET A 190 15.99 48.51 -26.31
N GLU A 191 17.28 48.79 -26.19
CA GLU A 191 18.32 47.79 -26.47
C GLU A 191 18.53 46.81 -25.32
N ALA A 192 18.42 47.26 -24.06
CA ALA A 192 18.35 46.38 -22.90
C ALA A 192 17.15 45.42 -23.00
N GLU A 193 15.99 45.94 -23.41
CA GLU A 193 14.79 45.14 -23.63
C GLU A 193 14.96 44.10 -24.75
N ASN A 194 15.48 44.53 -25.91
CA ASN A 194 15.80 43.64 -27.03
C ASN A 194 16.73 42.50 -26.61
N ARG A 195 17.68 42.78 -25.72
CA ARG A 195 18.63 41.78 -25.23
C ARG A 195 17.95 40.69 -24.40
N ILE A 196 17.10 41.07 -23.45
CA ILE A 196 16.32 40.12 -22.65
C ILE A 196 15.41 39.29 -23.55
N VAL A 197 14.69 39.95 -24.47
CA VAL A 197 13.79 39.26 -25.42
C VAL A 197 14.56 38.31 -26.35
N ALA A 198 15.76 38.67 -26.80
CA ALA A 198 16.61 37.80 -27.60
C ALA A 198 16.98 36.54 -26.83
N CYS A 199 17.42 36.67 -25.57
CA CYS A 199 17.70 35.53 -24.69
C CYS A 199 16.45 34.66 -24.47
N LEU A 200 15.30 35.27 -24.17
CA LEU A 200 14.02 34.54 -24.01
C LEU A 200 13.63 33.75 -25.26
N ARG A 201 13.85 34.30 -26.46
CA ARG A 201 13.55 33.64 -27.74
C ARG A 201 14.47 32.47 -28.06
N THR A 202 15.66 32.38 -27.44
CA THR A 202 16.54 31.21 -27.60
C THR A 202 16.01 29.96 -26.90
N ILE A 203 15.06 30.12 -25.96
CA ILE A 203 14.44 29.00 -25.24
C ILE A 203 13.55 28.21 -26.22
N GLN A 204 14.00 27.00 -26.57
CA GLN A 204 13.25 26.09 -27.44
C GLN A 204 12.22 25.28 -26.64
N ALA A 205 11.13 24.87 -27.29
CA ALA A 205 10.05 24.11 -26.66
C ALA A 205 10.52 22.79 -26.00
N GLN A 206 11.57 22.17 -26.53
CA GLN A 206 12.17 20.95 -25.94
C GLN A 206 12.75 21.18 -24.54
N HIS A 207 13.25 22.39 -24.25
CA HIS A 207 13.77 22.74 -22.92
C HIS A 207 12.66 22.99 -21.90
N LEU A 208 11.40 23.05 -22.34
CA LEU A 208 10.23 23.18 -21.48
C LEU A 208 9.67 21.82 -21.05
N LEU A 209 10.04 20.73 -21.74
CA LEU A 209 9.61 19.38 -21.41
C LEU A 209 10.26 18.92 -20.10
N GLY A 210 9.48 18.87 -19.02
CA GLY A 210 9.93 18.40 -17.70
C GLY A 210 10.05 19.47 -16.61
N LEU A 211 9.85 20.76 -16.94
CA LEU A 211 9.92 21.86 -15.97
C LEU A 211 8.75 21.89 -14.96
N SER A 212 7.71 21.07 -15.14
CA SER A 212 6.49 21.07 -14.31
C SER A 212 6.68 20.66 -12.83
N GLY A 213 7.91 20.35 -12.37
CA GLY A 213 8.16 19.99 -10.97
C GLY A 213 9.60 20.01 -10.48
N SER A 214 10.59 20.37 -11.32
CA SER A 214 12.01 20.43 -10.94
C SER A 214 12.47 21.87 -10.68
N ARG A 215 13.58 22.04 -9.94
CA ARG A 215 14.31 23.33 -9.91
C ARG A 215 14.62 23.79 -11.34
N CYS A 216 14.76 25.10 -11.50
CA CYS A 216 15.32 25.66 -12.72
C CYS A 216 16.66 24.95 -12.99
N PRO A 217 16.91 24.45 -14.21
CA PRO A 217 18.22 23.88 -14.53
C PRO A 217 19.31 24.92 -14.23
N GLU A 218 20.44 24.47 -13.69
CA GLU A 218 21.55 25.36 -13.32
C GLU A 218 22.28 25.90 -14.56
N GLU A 219 22.16 25.23 -15.70
CA GLU A 219 22.79 25.59 -16.97
C GLU A 219 21.78 25.59 -18.14
N GLY A 220 22.10 26.36 -19.18
CA GLY A 220 21.35 26.42 -20.44
C GLY A 220 20.45 27.65 -20.60
N PRO A 221 19.72 27.76 -21.73
CA PRO A 221 19.09 29.00 -22.17
C PRO A 221 18.10 29.63 -21.18
N LEU A 222 17.42 28.78 -20.39
CA LEU A 222 16.46 29.22 -19.39
C LEU A 222 17.15 29.81 -18.14
N ALA A 223 18.26 29.20 -17.71
CA ALA A 223 19.11 29.69 -16.63
C ALA A 223 19.80 31.01 -17.03
N GLU A 224 20.32 31.08 -18.26
CA GLU A 224 20.95 32.28 -18.80
C GLU A 224 19.98 33.46 -18.85
N ALA A 225 18.77 33.27 -19.38
CA ALA A 225 17.76 34.32 -19.43
C ALA A 225 17.34 34.80 -18.03
N ARG A 226 17.21 33.87 -17.08
CA ARG A 226 16.89 34.20 -15.67
C ARG A 226 18.02 34.98 -15.01
N ASN A 227 19.25 34.50 -15.11
CA ASN A 227 20.42 35.13 -14.48
C ASN A 227 20.69 36.51 -15.07
N LEU A 228 20.46 36.68 -16.38
CA LEU A 228 20.51 37.97 -17.04
C LEU A 228 19.49 38.95 -16.43
N CYS A 229 18.24 38.53 -16.23
CA CYS A 229 17.21 39.37 -15.59
C CYS A 229 17.54 39.68 -14.12
N LEU A 230 18.01 38.69 -13.35
CA LEU A 230 18.40 38.89 -11.95
C LEU A 230 19.56 39.88 -11.81
N ALA A 231 20.60 39.76 -12.63
CA ALA A 231 21.72 40.69 -12.62
C ALA A 231 21.30 42.14 -12.94
N MET A 232 20.26 42.32 -13.77
CA MET A 232 19.71 43.65 -14.06
C MET A 232 19.07 44.26 -12.80
N LEU A 233 18.30 43.45 -12.08
CA LEU A 233 17.63 43.86 -10.85
C LEU A 233 18.64 44.17 -9.75
N GLU A 234 19.71 43.38 -9.65
CA GLU A 234 20.83 43.63 -8.74
C GLU A 234 21.50 44.98 -9.06
N THR A 235 21.77 45.26 -10.34
CA THR A 235 22.36 46.53 -10.76
C THR A 235 21.44 47.71 -10.46
N ALA A 236 20.14 47.56 -10.74
CA ALA A 236 19.13 48.59 -10.50
C ALA A 236 18.80 48.81 -9.02
N SER A 237 19.17 47.90 -8.13
CA SER A 237 19.00 48.04 -6.67
C SER A 237 20.32 48.30 -5.94
N GLY A 238 21.44 48.25 -6.66
CA GLY A 238 22.78 48.44 -6.15
C GLY A 238 23.19 49.91 -5.99
N PRO A 239 24.47 50.16 -5.66
CA PRO A 239 25.02 51.50 -5.47
C PRO A 239 24.89 52.39 -6.73
N ASP A 240 24.85 51.79 -7.92
CA ASP A 240 24.78 52.50 -9.21
C ASP A 240 23.34 52.73 -9.72
N SER A 241 22.32 52.42 -8.89
CA SER A 241 20.90 52.46 -9.28
C SER A 241 20.41 53.79 -9.86
N LEU A 242 20.90 54.93 -9.34
CA LEU A 242 20.55 56.27 -9.83
C LEU A 242 21.15 56.59 -11.20
N GLU A 243 22.20 55.86 -11.58
CA GLU A 243 22.92 56.03 -12.84
C GLU A 243 22.47 55.04 -13.92
N PHE A 244 21.68 54.03 -13.55
CA PHE A 244 21.21 52.98 -14.46
C PHE A 244 20.08 53.48 -15.35
N LEU A 245 20.36 53.66 -16.65
CA LEU A 245 19.40 54.20 -17.63
C LEU A 245 18.18 53.28 -17.86
N PRO A 246 18.29 51.95 -17.91
CA PRO A 246 17.15 51.05 -18.14
C PRO A 246 16.25 50.78 -16.92
N ALA A 247 16.22 51.66 -15.91
CA ALA A 247 15.49 51.43 -14.66
C ALA A 247 13.98 51.19 -14.85
N SER A 248 13.36 51.76 -15.90
CA SER A 248 11.96 51.55 -16.25
C SER A 248 11.59 50.09 -16.55
N LEU A 249 12.55 49.27 -17.01
CA LEU A 249 12.35 47.85 -17.32
C LEU A 249 12.36 46.93 -16.10
N CYS A 250 12.72 47.41 -14.91
CA CYS A 250 12.91 46.55 -13.74
C CYS A 250 11.67 45.71 -13.41
N ARG A 251 10.46 46.27 -13.60
CA ARG A 251 9.22 45.50 -13.38
C ARG A 251 9.05 44.36 -14.38
N ALA A 252 9.34 44.60 -15.66
CA ALA A 252 9.26 43.57 -16.71
C ALA A 252 10.34 42.50 -16.53
N ALA A 253 11.56 42.90 -16.14
CA ALA A 253 12.65 41.98 -15.81
C ALA A 253 12.35 41.13 -14.57
N GLN A 254 11.74 41.71 -13.53
CA GLN A 254 11.31 40.99 -12.33
C GLN A 254 10.25 39.93 -12.66
N LEU A 255 9.27 40.29 -13.48
CA LEU A 255 8.24 39.39 -13.97
C LEU A 255 8.87 38.23 -14.75
N ALA A 256 9.79 38.53 -15.68
CA ALA A 256 10.48 37.50 -16.45
C ALA A 256 11.30 36.56 -15.55
N ALA A 257 12.07 37.11 -14.60
CA ALA A 257 12.83 36.33 -13.63
C ALA A 257 11.93 35.42 -12.78
N ASN A 258 10.75 35.90 -12.39
CA ASN A 258 9.80 35.14 -11.58
C ASN A 258 9.15 34.00 -12.36
N ILE A 259 8.75 34.24 -13.62
CA ILE A 259 8.18 33.20 -14.49
C ILE A 259 9.24 32.13 -14.81
N LEU A 260 10.47 32.54 -15.17
CA LEU A 260 11.55 31.60 -15.45
C LEU A 260 11.98 30.82 -14.20
N GLY A 261 11.96 31.46 -13.03
CA GLY A 261 12.33 30.90 -11.74
C GLY A 261 11.17 30.35 -10.90
N HIS A 262 10.00 30.08 -11.48
CA HIS A 262 8.75 29.76 -10.76
C HIS A 262 8.86 28.58 -9.76
N ALA A 263 9.89 27.74 -9.83
CA ALA A 263 10.17 26.69 -8.85
C ALA A 263 10.83 27.20 -7.55
N GLU A 264 11.42 28.40 -7.57
CA GLU A 264 12.26 28.97 -6.50
C GLU A 264 11.67 30.26 -5.90
N VAL A 265 10.57 30.76 -6.46
CA VAL A 265 9.96 32.04 -6.10
C VAL A 265 8.79 31.85 -5.14
N GLU A 266 8.63 32.80 -4.23
CA GLU A 266 7.50 32.87 -3.33
C GLU A 266 6.17 33.01 -4.11
N MET A 267 5.21 32.11 -3.85
CA MET A 267 3.95 32.02 -4.61
C MET A 267 3.14 33.32 -4.62
N SER A 268 3.26 34.13 -3.56
CA SER A 268 2.59 35.44 -3.43
C SER A 268 3.08 36.45 -4.47
N LYS A 269 4.38 36.45 -4.78
CA LYS A 269 5.01 37.31 -5.78
C LYS A 269 4.61 36.86 -7.18
N LEU A 270 4.71 35.55 -7.43
CA LEU A 270 4.29 34.96 -8.71
C LEU A 270 2.81 35.21 -9.00
N LYS A 271 1.94 35.24 -7.98
CA LYS A 271 0.51 35.58 -8.12
C LYS A 271 0.28 37.04 -8.53
N LYS A 272 1.03 38.00 -7.97
CA LYS A 272 0.88 39.41 -8.36
C LYS A 272 1.31 39.63 -9.81
N ASP A 273 2.37 38.95 -10.23
CA ASP A 273 2.82 38.97 -11.61
C ASP A 273 1.80 38.25 -12.54
N ALA A 274 1.19 37.14 -12.05
CA ALA A 274 0.03 36.46 -12.64
C ALA A 274 -1.08 37.45 -13.03
N GLU A 275 -1.57 38.16 -12.02
CA GLU A 275 -2.67 39.12 -12.14
C GLU A 275 -2.33 40.30 -13.07
N ARG A 276 -1.06 40.76 -13.07
CA ARG A 276 -0.61 41.85 -13.95
C ARG A 276 -0.67 41.46 -15.42
N LEU A 277 -0.12 40.30 -15.78
CA LEU A 277 -0.11 39.85 -17.17
C LEU A 277 -1.52 39.52 -17.67
N ASP A 278 -2.38 38.95 -16.81
CA ASP A 278 -3.80 38.75 -17.14
C ASP A 278 -4.50 40.09 -17.42
N ALA A 279 -4.28 41.10 -16.58
CA ALA A 279 -4.83 42.44 -16.80
C ALA A 279 -4.33 43.07 -18.12
N LEU A 280 -3.02 42.94 -18.40
CA LEU A 280 -2.43 43.40 -19.66
C LEU A 280 -2.96 42.63 -20.88
N SER A 281 -3.24 41.32 -20.74
CA SER A 281 -3.85 40.51 -21.79
C SER A 281 -5.23 41.03 -22.15
N THR A 282 -6.05 41.36 -21.14
CA THR A 282 -7.39 41.94 -21.35
C THR A 282 -7.30 43.29 -22.07
N SER A 283 -6.42 44.19 -21.62
CA SER A 283 -6.25 45.51 -22.27
C SER A 283 -5.74 45.42 -23.72
N LEU A 284 -4.86 44.45 -24.02
CA LEU A 284 -4.38 44.21 -25.39
C LEU A 284 -5.44 43.61 -26.32
N GLU A 285 -6.36 42.82 -25.79
CA GLU A 285 -7.51 42.28 -26.54
C GLU A 285 -8.57 43.35 -26.84
N GLU A 286 -8.68 44.38 -25.99
CA GLU A 286 -9.60 45.50 -26.14
C GLU A 286 -9.10 46.60 -27.12
N GLU A 287 -7.94 46.38 -27.78
CA GLU A 287 -7.27 47.34 -28.67
C GLU A 287 -7.11 48.75 -28.06
N ASP A 288 -6.86 48.83 -26.74
CA ASP A 288 -6.63 50.10 -26.07
C ASP A 288 -5.26 50.66 -26.47
N ASP A 289 -5.27 51.68 -27.35
CA ASP A 289 -4.09 52.41 -27.87
C ASP A 289 -3.20 53.01 -26.75
N SER A 290 -3.67 53.06 -25.50
CA SER A 290 -2.91 53.53 -24.34
C SER A 290 -2.08 52.44 -23.62
N THR A 291 -2.15 51.18 -24.06
CA THR A 291 -1.51 50.06 -23.35
C THR A 291 0.01 50.03 -23.56
N GLU A 292 0.77 50.64 -22.65
CA GLU A 292 2.25 50.61 -22.60
C GLU A 292 2.80 49.25 -22.12
N ALA A 293 2.51 48.16 -22.85
CA ALA A 293 3.10 46.85 -22.58
C ALA A 293 4.54 46.77 -23.11
N SER A 294 5.46 46.31 -22.27
CA SER A 294 6.85 46.04 -22.63
C SER A 294 6.95 44.88 -23.65
N ALA A 295 8.01 44.84 -24.47
CA ALA A 295 8.27 43.71 -25.38
C ALA A 295 8.55 42.39 -24.63
N ILE A 296 9.07 42.45 -23.40
CA ILE A 296 9.21 41.28 -22.51
C ILE A 296 7.84 40.77 -22.08
N GLU A 297 6.93 41.66 -21.68
CA GLU A 297 5.55 41.28 -21.32
C GLU A 297 4.80 40.71 -22.52
N ARG A 298 4.90 41.36 -23.69
CA ARG A 298 4.34 40.85 -24.95
C ARG A 298 4.90 39.49 -25.35
N PHE A 299 6.16 39.17 -25.02
CA PHE A 299 6.70 37.83 -25.27
C PHE A 299 5.90 36.76 -24.52
N PHE A 300 5.61 36.95 -23.23
CA PHE A 300 4.81 35.98 -22.46
C PHE A 300 3.36 35.89 -22.93
N LEU A 301 2.78 36.99 -23.42
CA LEU A 301 1.39 37.03 -23.89
C LEU A 301 1.18 36.55 -25.34
N GLN A 302 2.17 36.70 -26.22
CA GLN A 302 1.96 36.50 -27.67
C GLN A 302 2.87 35.39 -28.25
N HIS A 303 4.06 35.17 -27.68
CA HIS A 303 5.00 34.18 -28.22
C HIS A 303 4.65 32.76 -27.72
N PRO A 304 4.67 31.71 -28.57
CA PRO A 304 4.30 30.35 -28.15
C PRO A 304 5.10 29.81 -26.96
N THR A 305 6.43 30.01 -26.95
CA THR A 305 7.29 29.65 -25.82
C THR A 305 6.92 30.44 -24.56
N GLY A 306 6.64 31.73 -24.71
CA GLY A 306 6.28 32.61 -23.61
C GLY A 306 4.96 32.20 -22.96
N LYS A 307 3.93 31.93 -23.77
CA LYS A 307 2.64 31.39 -23.31
C LYS A 307 2.80 30.07 -22.55
N THR A 308 3.66 29.17 -23.03
CA THR A 308 3.88 27.89 -22.36
C THR A 308 4.56 28.06 -20.99
N LEU A 309 5.56 28.94 -20.90
CA LEU A 309 6.22 29.29 -19.62
C LEU A 309 5.23 29.94 -18.66
N TRP A 310 4.35 30.78 -19.19
CA TRP A 310 3.28 31.43 -18.44
C TRP A 310 2.29 30.42 -17.86
N ASP A 311 1.76 29.52 -18.69
CA ASP A 311 0.81 28.49 -18.28
C ASP A 311 1.40 27.57 -17.19
N LEU A 312 2.70 27.25 -17.29
CA LEU A 312 3.42 26.48 -16.26
C LEU A 312 3.49 27.25 -14.93
N ALA A 313 3.79 28.55 -14.97
CA ALA A 313 3.84 29.40 -13.78
C ALA A 313 2.46 29.54 -13.12
N ILE A 314 1.40 29.79 -13.89
CA ILE A 314 0.01 29.86 -13.37
C ILE A 314 -0.41 28.53 -12.76
N SER A 315 -0.19 27.42 -13.46
CA SER A 315 -0.51 26.08 -12.96
C SER A 315 0.15 25.82 -11.61
N LYS A 316 1.38 26.34 -11.42
CA LYS A 316 2.07 26.27 -10.12
C LYS A 316 1.37 27.11 -9.04
N VAL A 317 0.95 28.34 -9.35
CA VAL A 317 0.16 29.21 -8.44
C VAL A 317 -1.12 28.52 -7.98
N GLU A 318 -1.87 27.94 -8.91
CA GLU A 318 -3.09 27.20 -8.58
C GLU A 318 -2.82 25.96 -7.74
N SER A 319 -1.73 25.22 -8.03
CA SER A 319 -1.34 24.05 -7.25
C SER A 319 -0.95 24.43 -5.82
N GLY A 320 -0.19 25.52 -5.63
CA GLY A 320 0.21 26.03 -4.32
C GLY A 320 -0.99 26.51 -3.49
N LYS A 321 -1.99 27.13 -4.12
CA LYS A 321 -3.23 27.51 -3.44
C LYS A 321 -4.00 26.29 -2.94
N LYS A 322 -4.14 25.26 -3.78
CA LYS A 322 -4.79 23.99 -3.39
C LYS A 322 -4.04 23.30 -2.25
N GLU A 323 -2.70 23.35 -2.25
CA GLU A 323 -1.88 22.84 -1.15
C GLU A 323 -2.11 23.61 0.16
N ALA A 324 -2.11 24.95 0.11
CA ALA A 324 -2.39 25.79 1.28
C ALA A 324 -3.79 25.57 1.86
N ASP A 325 -4.82 25.51 1.00
CA ASP A 325 -6.20 25.25 1.41
C ASP A 325 -6.34 23.86 2.09
N ALA A 326 -5.58 22.87 1.62
CA ALA A 326 -5.56 21.52 2.19
C ALA A 326 -4.80 21.48 3.54
N GLU A 327 -3.73 22.25 3.68
CA GLU A 327 -2.96 22.36 4.92
C GLU A 327 -3.76 23.08 6.01
N GLU A 328 -4.46 24.18 5.68
CA GLU A 328 -5.37 24.86 6.62
C GLU A 328 -6.50 23.94 7.10
N ALA A 329 -7.13 23.20 6.18
CA ALA A 329 -8.18 22.23 6.54
C ALA A 329 -7.64 21.11 7.44
N LEU A 330 -6.40 20.67 7.21
CA LEU A 330 -5.75 19.66 8.03
C LEU A 330 -5.38 20.18 9.42
N GLU A 331 -4.90 21.42 9.54
CA GLU A 331 -4.63 22.06 10.83
C GLU A 331 -5.91 22.21 11.65
N LYS A 332 -7.00 22.64 11.00
CA LYS A 332 -8.32 22.69 11.63
C LYS A 332 -8.76 21.31 12.11
N PHE A 333 -8.57 20.26 11.29
CA PHE A 333 -8.88 18.89 11.69
C PHE A 333 -8.05 18.43 12.89
N ALA A 334 -6.74 18.66 12.87
CA ALA A 334 -5.84 18.30 13.97
C ALA A 334 -6.19 19.04 15.28
N ALA A 335 -6.56 20.33 15.20
CA ALA A 335 -6.99 21.10 16.36
C ALA A 335 -8.28 20.54 16.97
N GLU A 336 -9.27 20.22 16.14
CA GLU A 336 -10.54 19.63 16.58
C GLU A 336 -10.36 18.22 17.17
N VAL A 337 -9.48 17.39 16.59
CA VAL A 337 -9.11 16.07 17.16
C VAL A 337 -8.44 16.24 18.52
N THR A 338 -7.64 17.29 18.70
CA THR A 338 -7.01 17.59 19.99
C THR A 338 -8.05 18.06 21.01
N GLN A 339 -9.01 18.91 20.62
CA GLN A 339 -10.10 19.36 21.51
C GLN A 339 -11.04 18.22 21.89
N PHE A 340 -11.33 17.31 20.97
CA PHE A 340 -12.11 16.09 21.20
C PHE A 340 -11.60 15.31 22.42
N ARG A 341 -10.27 15.18 22.55
CA ARG A 341 -9.63 14.48 23.68
C ARG A 341 -10.04 15.04 25.05
N PHE A 342 -10.27 16.35 25.14
CA PHE A 342 -10.61 17.02 26.40
C PHE A 342 -12.13 17.12 26.62
N MET A 343 -12.90 17.30 25.55
CA MET A 343 -14.36 17.47 25.64
C MET A 343 -15.12 16.17 25.89
N ALA A 344 -14.59 15.02 25.47
CA ALA A 344 -15.28 13.74 25.64
C ALA A 344 -15.43 13.30 27.10
N ALA A 345 -14.64 13.86 28.02
CA ALA A 345 -14.71 13.55 29.44
C ALA A 345 -15.97 14.16 30.09
N GLY A 346 -16.95 13.32 30.42
CA GLY A 346 -18.14 13.70 31.19
C GLY A 346 -19.38 14.07 30.38
N LEU A 347 -19.33 13.98 29.05
CA LEU A 347 -20.51 14.14 28.19
C LEU A 347 -21.27 12.81 28.02
N GLY A 348 -22.60 12.90 28.02
CA GLY A 348 -23.46 11.74 27.69
C GLY A 348 -23.43 11.40 26.19
N PRO A 349 -23.89 10.19 25.79
CA PRO A 349 -23.80 9.71 24.40
C PRO A 349 -24.44 10.64 23.35
N SER A 350 -25.59 11.23 23.68
CA SER A 350 -26.33 12.14 22.78
C SER A 350 -25.63 13.49 22.60
N GLU A 351 -25.02 14.01 23.67
CA GLU A 351 -24.25 15.26 23.62
C GLU A 351 -22.92 15.08 22.89
N LEU A 352 -22.31 13.90 23.01
CA LEU A 352 -21.06 13.56 22.33
C LEU A 352 -21.24 13.49 20.80
N ILE A 353 -22.38 12.98 20.32
CA ILE A 353 -22.68 12.99 18.88
C ILE A 353 -22.88 14.41 18.35
N SER A 354 -23.71 15.19 19.05
CA SER A 354 -24.15 16.52 18.57
C SER A 354 -23.09 17.62 18.75
N LYS A 355 -22.36 17.62 19.87
CA LYS A 355 -21.37 18.66 20.20
C LYS A 355 -19.95 18.34 19.72
N VAL A 356 -19.66 17.09 19.37
CA VAL A 356 -18.29 16.66 19.04
C VAL A 356 -18.23 15.95 17.69
N PHE A 357 -18.97 14.86 17.48
CA PHE A 357 -18.79 14.04 16.28
C PHE A 357 -19.30 14.68 14.99
N GLU A 358 -20.46 15.34 15.00
CA GLU A 358 -20.98 15.98 13.77
C GLU A 358 -20.08 17.15 13.31
N PRO A 359 -19.60 18.06 14.18
CA PRO A 359 -18.59 19.06 13.81
C PRO A 359 -17.30 18.43 13.25
N LEU A 360 -16.78 17.40 13.94
CA LEU A 360 -15.53 16.75 13.57
C LEU A 360 -15.61 16.02 12.22
N LYS A 361 -16.76 15.44 11.91
CA LYS A 361 -17.07 14.82 10.61
C LYS A 361 -16.97 15.82 9.47
N VAL A 362 -17.51 17.02 9.63
CA VAL A 362 -17.48 18.07 8.60
C VAL A 362 -16.03 18.47 8.31
N VAL A 363 -15.25 18.71 9.36
CA VAL A 363 -13.84 19.12 9.23
C VAL A 363 -12.99 17.99 8.65
N TRP A 364 -13.22 16.75 9.07
CA TRP A 364 -12.55 15.57 8.51
C TRP A 364 -12.85 15.35 7.02
N GLN A 365 -14.12 15.46 6.61
CA GLN A 365 -14.53 15.33 5.22
C GLN A 365 -13.91 16.42 4.34
N ASP A 366 -13.89 17.66 4.82
CA ASP A 366 -13.23 18.79 4.14
C ASP A 366 -11.73 18.53 3.93
N ALA A 367 -11.01 18.17 5.01
CA ALA A 367 -9.57 17.85 4.94
C ALA A 367 -9.29 16.68 3.98
N THR A 368 -10.09 15.62 4.04
CA THR A 368 -9.92 14.44 3.18
C THR A 368 -10.22 14.75 1.71
N GLN A 369 -11.24 15.55 1.43
CA GLN A 369 -11.60 15.94 0.07
C GLN A 369 -10.53 16.83 -0.55
N LYS A 370 -10.04 17.83 0.20
CA LYS A 370 -8.97 18.73 -0.24
C LYS A 370 -7.65 17.99 -0.45
N ALA A 371 -7.27 17.07 0.45
CA ALA A 371 -6.07 16.24 0.27
C ALA A 371 -6.18 15.28 -0.93
N LYS A 372 -7.36 14.70 -1.19
CA LYS A 372 -7.60 13.86 -2.38
C LYS A 372 -7.49 14.66 -3.68
N ALA A 373 -7.89 15.93 -3.68
CA ALA A 373 -7.79 16.80 -4.84
C ALA A 373 -6.32 17.09 -5.24
N LEU A 374 -5.35 16.86 -4.34
CA LEU A 374 -3.91 16.98 -4.61
C LEU A 374 -3.32 15.75 -5.32
N LYS A 375 -4.03 14.61 -5.38
CA LYS A 375 -3.54 13.40 -6.07
C LYS A 375 -3.62 13.60 -7.59
N THR A 376 -2.48 13.82 -8.21
CA THR A 376 -2.38 13.97 -9.67
C THR A 376 -2.56 12.64 -10.41
N LYS A 377 -3.04 12.72 -11.67
CA LYS A 377 -3.19 11.58 -12.58
C LYS A 377 -1.84 10.84 -12.71
N LYS A 378 -1.90 9.49 -12.81
CA LYS A 378 -0.74 8.60 -13.02
C LYS A 378 0.25 9.21 -14.04
N GLY A 379 1.46 9.54 -13.57
CA GLY A 379 2.56 10.02 -14.42
C GLY A 379 3.04 11.45 -14.14
N ALA A 380 2.32 12.25 -13.35
CA ALA A 380 2.82 13.54 -12.87
C ALA A 380 3.60 13.37 -11.56
N LEU A 381 4.73 14.06 -11.42
CA LEU A 381 5.45 14.14 -10.14
C LEU A 381 4.50 14.71 -9.08
N VAL A 382 4.19 13.91 -8.06
CA VAL A 382 3.48 14.38 -6.86
C VAL A 382 4.40 15.38 -6.17
N SER A 383 3.89 16.58 -5.85
CA SER A 383 4.71 17.55 -5.12
C SER A 383 5.09 16.94 -3.76
N ARG A 384 6.33 17.16 -3.30
CA ARG A 384 6.76 16.71 -1.97
C ARG A 384 5.84 17.22 -0.85
N ASN A 385 5.17 18.36 -1.07
CA ASN A 385 4.20 18.92 -0.13
C ASN A 385 2.89 18.13 -0.13
N ALA A 386 2.35 17.74 -1.28
CA ALA A 386 1.15 16.92 -1.37
C ALA A 386 1.33 15.55 -0.69
N GLU A 387 2.52 14.94 -0.80
CA GLU A 387 2.84 13.69 -0.09
C GLU A 387 2.92 13.91 1.43
N LYS A 388 3.59 14.99 1.88
CA LYS A 388 3.62 15.37 3.31
C LYS A 388 2.22 15.62 3.88
N ILE A 389 1.35 16.32 3.15
CA ILE A 389 -0.03 16.60 3.57
C ILE A 389 -0.81 15.28 3.71
N ASN A 390 -0.69 14.36 2.75
CA ASN A 390 -1.34 13.05 2.85
C ASN A 390 -0.81 12.22 4.03
N ASN A 391 0.50 12.20 4.25
CA ASN A 391 1.09 11.47 5.38
C ASN A 391 0.67 12.06 6.74
N ARG A 392 0.58 13.40 6.84
CA ARG A 392 0.05 14.06 8.05
C ARG A 392 -1.44 13.76 8.24
N LEU A 393 -2.25 13.75 7.18
CA LEU A 393 -3.66 13.37 7.25
C LEU A 393 -3.82 11.94 7.78
N ASP A 394 -3.03 11.00 7.27
CA ASP A 394 -3.05 9.60 7.75
C ASP A 394 -2.66 9.51 9.24
N SER A 395 -1.67 10.29 9.68
CA SER A 395 -1.30 10.36 11.10
C SER A 395 -2.43 10.88 11.99
N VAL A 396 -3.05 12.00 11.61
CA VAL A 396 -4.15 12.61 12.38
C VAL A 396 -5.37 11.68 12.39
N LEU A 397 -5.62 10.95 11.30
CA LEU A 397 -6.66 9.93 11.21
C LEU A 397 -6.42 8.77 12.19
N VAL A 398 -5.20 8.26 12.28
CA VAL A 398 -4.85 7.20 13.24
C VAL A 398 -5.08 7.66 14.68
N ASP A 399 -4.61 8.86 15.03
CA ASP A 399 -4.80 9.43 16.35
C ASP A 399 -6.30 9.64 16.66
N PHE A 400 -7.05 10.17 15.70
CA PHE A 400 -8.48 10.36 15.83
C PHE A 400 -9.22 9.06 16.13
N LEU A 401 -8.95 8.00 15.36
CA LEU A 401 -9.60 6.70 15.51
C LEU A 401 -9.26 6.03 16.84
N ALA A 402 -8.01 6.18 17.32
CA ALA A 402 -7.58 5.65 18.60
C ALA A 402 -8.35 6.30 19.77
N HIS A 403 -8.41 7.63 19.79
CA HIS A 403 -9.15 8.36 20.83
C HIS A 403 -10.64 8.07 20.76
N LEU A 404 -11.17 7.94 19.55
CA LEU A 404 -12.58 7.68 19.36
C LEU A 404 -12.97 6.29 19.88
N LYS A 405 -12.11 5.28 19.67
CA LYS A 405 -12.28 3.96 20.29
C LYS A 405 -12.23 4.03 21.82
N GLU A 406 -11.26 4.75 22.38
CA GLU A 406 -11.12 4.93 23.83
C GLU A 406 -12.37 5.57 24.45
N VAL A 407 -12.90 6.63 23.83
CA VAL A 407 -14.12 7.30 24.29
C VAL A 407 -15.31 6.36 24.26
N SER A 408 -15.47 5.56 23.21
CA SER A 408 -16.56 4.58 23.15
C SER A 408 -16.44 3.48 24.21
N GLU A 409 -15.23 2.97 24.45
CA GLU A 409 -14.97 1.97 25.48
C GLU A 409 -15.28 2.53 26.88
N ASN A 410 -14.85 3.76 27.16
CA ASN A 410 -15.13 4.44 28.42
C ASN A 410 -16.63 4.71 28.63
N LEU A 411 -17.32 5.16 27.59
CA LEU A 411 -18.74 5.46 27.63
C LEU A 411 -19.58 4.19 27.88
N PHE A 412 -19.19 3.07 27.28
CA PHE A 412 -19.82 1.78 27.56
C PHE A 412 -19.56 1.30 28.96
N SER A 413 -18.29 1.38 29.39
CA SER A 413 -17.84 0.94 30.71
C SER A 413 -18.60 1.69 31.80
N ALA A 414 -18.72 3.01 31.67
CA ALA A 414 -19.47 3.84 32.61
C ALA A 414 -20.94 3.42 32.71
N ASN A 415 -21.62 3.21 31.57
CA ASN A 415 -23.01 2.77 31.57
C ASN A 415 -23.18 1.36 32.16
N LEU A 416 -22.29 0.43 31.84
CA LEU A 416 -22.33 -0.93 32.36
C LEU A 416 -22.08 -0.96 33.87
N VAL A 417 -21.10 -0.19 34.37
CA VAL A 417 -20.82 -0.04 35.79
C VAL A 417 -22.02 0.55 36.51
N GLU A 418 -22.70 1.55 35.95
CA GLU A 418 -23.88 2.13 36.59
C GLU A 418 -25.05 1.14 36.62
N CYS A 419 -25.29 0.39 35.54
CA CYS A 419 -26.30 -0.68 35.53
C CYS A 419 -26.02 -1.77 36.59
N LEU A 420 -24.75 -2.11 36.80
CA LEU A 420 -24.35 -3.06 37.84
C LEU A 420 -24.50 -2.50 39.25
N ARG A 421 -24.06 -1.25 39.45
CA ARG A 421 -24.18 -0.53 40.72
C ARG A 421 -25.65 -0.43 41.14
N LEU A 422 -26.54 -0.10 40.21
CA LEU A 422 -27.99 0.00 40.44
C LEU A 422 -28.63 -1.36 40.74
N ALA A 423 -28.19 -2.46 40.10
CA ALA A 423 -28.67 -3.80 40.43
C ALA A 423 -28.31 -4.20 41.89
N CYS A 424 -27.21 -3.66 42.43
CA CYS A 424 -26.81 -3.83 43.84
C CYS A 424 -27.52 -2.88 44.83
N ILE A 425 -28.26 -1.86 44.38
CA ILE A 425 -28.92 -0.88 45.28
C ILE A 425 -30.05 -1.52 46.12
N ARG A 426 -30.54 -2.71 45.74
CA ARG A 426 -31.41 -3.54 46.60
C ARG A 426 -30.76 -3.83 47.98
N THR A 427 -29.43 -3.82 48.06
CA THR A 427 -28.66 -4.02 49.30
C THR A 427 -28.35 -2.71 50.03
N LEU A 428 -28.33 -1.57 49.33
CA LEU A 428 -27.97 -0.26 49.91
C LEU A 428 -29.18 0.59 50.35
N ILE A 429 -30.37 0.40 49.78
CA ILE A 429 -31.60 1.07 50.25
C ILE A 429 -31.99 0.59 51.65
N PHE A 430 -31.66 -0.64 52.04
CA PHE A 430 -31.77 -1.11 53.42
C PHE A 430 -30.87 -0.33 54.42
N ALA A 431 -29.93 0.50 53.94
CA ALA A 431 -28.98 1.27 54.74
C ALA A 431 -29.22 2.80 54.74
N GLY A 432 -30.27 3.32 54.09
CA GLY A 432 -30.79 4.67 54.35
C GLY A 432 -29.96 5.87 53.90
N MET A 433 -29.32 5.87 52.71
CA MET A 433 -28.59 7.04 52.19
C MET A 433 -29.25 7.70 50.96
N ARG A 434 -29.28 9.04 50.92
CA ARG A 434 -29.80 9.87 49.80
C ARG A 434 -28.79 10.03 48.66
N VAL A 435 -29.26 10.05 47.41
CA VAL A 435 -28.42 10.05 46.17
C VAL A 435 -28.97 11.10 45.15
N PRO A 436 -28.14 11.81 44.36
CA PRO A 436 -28.53 13.04 43.62
C PRO A 436 -29.25 12.87 42.25
N PHE A 437 -29.81 13.98 41.75
CA PHE A 437 -30.94 14.15 40.81
C PHE A 437 -30.91 13.48 39.40
N GLN A 438 -29.75 13.10 38.82
CA GLN A 438 -29.75 12.26 37.59
C GLN A 438 -30.00 10.78 37.89
N LEU A 439 -29.85 10.37 39.15
CA LEU A 439 -30.37 9.11 39.64
C LEU A 439 -31.88 9.14 39.87
N LEU A 440 -32.61 10.23 39.62
CA LEU A 440 -34.04 10.31 39.97
C LEU A 440 -34.90 9.34 39.14
N GLN A 441 -34.68 9.22 37.82
CA GLN A 441 -35.39 8.24 36.98
C GLN A 441 -35.05 6.78 37.34
N TRP A 442 -33.83 6.53 37.82
CA TRP A 442 -33.35 5.20 38.21
C TRP A 442 -33.59 4.87 39.71
N SER A 443 -33.75 5.88 40.56
CA SER A 443 -34.18 5.73 41.96
C SER A 443 -35.66 5.39 42.00
N LEU A 444 -36.47 6.01 41.12
CA LEU A 444 -37.85 5.59 40.87
C LEU A 444 -37.91 4.11 40.46
N MET A 445 -36.91 3.63 39.72
CA MET A 445 -36.74 2.21 39.37
C MET A 445 -36.40 1.30 40.55
N CYS A 446 -35.50 1.74 41.42
CA CYS A 446 -35.15 1.03 42.64
C CYS A 446 -36.30 1.05 43.68
N GLU A 447 -37.07 2.13 43.72
CA GLU A 447 -38.26 2.30 44.55
C GLU A 447 -39.40 1.40 44.05
N ALA A 448 -39.63 1.32 42.73
CA ALA A 448 -40.53 0.33 42.11
C ALA A 448 -40.13 -1.11 42.45
N LEU A 449 -38.84 -1.44 42.34
CA LEU A 449 -38.31 -2.77 42.68
C LEU A 449 -38.49 -3.12 44.16
N SER A 450 -38.50 -2.11 45.03
CA SER A 450 -38.70 -2.26 46.48
C SER A 450 -40.19 -2.32 46.87
N HIS A 451 -41.08 -1.81 46.02
CA HIS A 451 -42.53 -1.71 46.22
C HIS A 451 -43.35 -2.52 45.20
N ASP A 452 -42.82 -3.65 44.72
CA ASP A 452 -43.53 -4.57 43.82
C ASP A 452 -44.10 -3.91 42.55
N GLY A 453 -43.32 -3.03 41.93
CA GLY A 453 -43.63 -2.35 40.67
C GLY A 453 -44.46 -1.07 40.82
N LYS A 454 -44.77 -0.62 42.04
CA LYS A 454 -45.55 0.61 42.29
C LYS A 454 -44.65 1.78 42.65
N VAL A 455 -44.73 2.86 41.88
CA VAL A 455 -44.01 4.11 42.16
C VAL A 455 -45.01 5.21 42.47
N GLY A 456 -44.94 5.75 43.69
CA GLY A 456 -45.70 6.94 44.07
C GLY A 456 -44.92 8.19 43.67
N LEU A 457 -45.28 8.82 42.55
CA LEU A 457 -44.72 10.10 42.13
C LEU A 457 -45.48 11.26 42.80
N SER A 458 -45.42 11.39 44.13
CA SER A 458 -45.50 12.65 44.90
C SER A 458 -45.84 12.40 46.38
N GLU A 459 -45.45 13.32 47.26
CA GLU A 459 -45.87 13.37 48.67
C GLU A 459 -47.35 13.76 48.86
N GLU A 460 -48.08 14.04 47.78
CA GLU A 460 -49.52 14.31 47.83
C GLU A 460 -50.28 13.00 47.61
N ALA A 461 -50.88 12.53 48.70
CA ALA A 461 -51.68 11.32 48.76
C ALA A 461 -52.91 11.42 47.83
N GLU A 462 -52.77 11.06 46.55
CA GLU A 462 -53.85 10.57 45.66
C GLU A 462 -53.47 10.28 44.18
N SER A 463 -52.18 10.20 43.78
CA SER A 463 -51.85 9.74 42.41
C SER A 463 -51.70 8.21 42.32
N GLU A 464 -52.44 7.56 41.42
CA GLU A 464 -52.28 6.13 41.11
C GLU A 464 -50.83 5.81 40.67
N PRO A 465 -50.25 4.69 41.13
CA PRO A 465 -48.86 4.34 40.84
C PRO A 465 -48.65 4.07 39.35
N SER A 466 -47.70 4.77 38.72
CA SER A 466 -47.32 4.52 37.33
C SER A 466 -46.35 3.35 37.23
N LEU A 467 -46.65 2.43 36.30
CA LEU A 467 -45.84 1.25 36.01
C LEU A 467 -44.55 1.65 35.29
N ILE A 468 -43.43 1.07 35.72
CA ILE A 468 -42.15 1.25 35.03
C ILE A 468 -42.14 0.47 33.73
N ASN A 469 -41.92 1.19 32.64
CA ASN A 469 -41.73 0.59 31.33
C ASN A 469 -40.24 0.23 31.12
N LEU A 470 -39.92 -1.06 31.25
CA LEU A 470 -38.59 -1.59 30.95
C LEU A 470 -38.14 -1.26 29.51
N ASP A 471 -39.09 -1.05 28.59
CA ASP A 471 -38.81 -0.71 27.20
C ASP A 471 -38.28 0.73 27.02
N ASP A 472 -38.45 1.61 28.01
CA ASP A 472 -37.87 2.98 28.01
C ASP A 472 -36.45 3.02 28.60
N ILE A 473 -36.09 2.00 29.38
CA ILE A 473 -34.84 1.92 30.13
C ILE A 473 -33.73 1.22 29.31
N TRP A 474 -34.01 0.05 28.73
CA TRP A 474 -33.02 -0.71 27.97
C TRP A 474 -32.39 0.00 26.76
N PRO A 475 -33.08 0.91 26.04
CA PRO A 475 -32.49 1.68 24.94
C PRO A 475 -31.30 2.54 25.35
N THR A 476 -31.22 2.98 26.61
CA THR A 476 -30.09 3.80 27.13
C THR A 476 -28.78 3.02 27.21
N LEU A 477 -28.85 1.70 27.45
CA LEU A 477 -27.72 0.77 27.41
C LEU A 477 -27.29 0.43 25.98
N LYS A 478 -28.26 0.33 25.06
CA LYS A 478 -27.99 0.03 23.65
C LYS A 478 -27.25 1.18 22.96
N GLN A 479 -27.37 2.40 23.47
CA GLN A 479 -26.84 3.64 22.87
C GLN A 479 -27.03 3.67 21.35
N THR A 480 -28.21 3.28 20.87
CA THR A 480 -28.49 3.13 19.43
C THR A 480 -28.19 4.40 18.66
N HIS A 481 -28.50 5.57 19.23
CA HIS A 481 -28.15 6.86 18.64
C HIS A 481 -26.65 7.04 18.40
N TYR A 482 -25.81 6.53 19.31
CA TYR A 482 -24.36 6.52 19.15
C TYR A 482 -23.98 5.59 18.01
N VAL A 483 -24.29 4.30 18.11
CA VAL A 483 -23.80 3.26 17.19
C VAL A 483 -24.41 3.36 15.78
N ASP A 484 -25.67 3.81 15.67
CA ASP A 484 -26.38 3.92 14.40
C ASP A 484 -26.21 5.30 13.72
N SER A 485 -25.37 6.18 14.28
CA SER A 485 -25.06 7.48 13.69
C SER A 485 -24.53 7.34 12.26
N GLY A 486 -25.00 8.22 11.37
CA GLY A 486 -24.52 8.31 9.99
C GLY A 486 -23.03 8.62 9.88
N PHE A 487 -22.41 9.16 10.94
CA PHE A 487 -20.98 9.37 11.05
C PHE A 487 -20.17 8.09 10.81
N TRP A 488 -20.52 6.98 11.46
CA TRP A 488 -19.77 5.72 11.35
C TRP A 488 -19.78 5.11 9.96
N LYS A 489 -20.85 5.36 9.20
CA LYS A 489 -20.98 4.91 7.81
C LYS A 489 -20.01 5.63 6.87
N SER A 490 -19.49 6.79 7.27
CA SER A 490 -18.53 7.54 6.47
C SER A 490 -17.08 7.06 6.66
N LEU A 491 -16.78 6.36 7.76
CA LEU A 491 -15.45 5.80 8.04
C LEU A 491 -15.22 4.45 7.33
N PRO A 492 -13.96 4.08 7.01
CA PRO A 492 -13.63 2.78 6.44
C PRO A 492 -14.08 1.62 7.36
N PRO A 493 -14.79 0.59 6.85
CA PRO A 493 -15.34 -0.49 7.68
C PRO A 493 -14.29 -1.27 8.48
N GLN A 494 -13.04 -1.28 8.01
CA GLN A 494 -11.93 -2.00 8.62
C GLN A 494 -11.46 -1.31 9.92
N GLU A 495 -11.64 0.01 10.00
CA GLU A 495 -11.17 0.85 11.11
C GLU A 495 -12.20 0.94 12.26
N VAL A 496 -13.44 0.51 12.01
CA VAL A 496 -14.55 0.62 12.99
C VAL A 496 -15.13 -0.73 13.45
N LYS A 497 -14.37 -1.82 13.27
CA LYS A 497 -14.79 -3.19 13.65
C LYS A 497 -15.27 -3.29 15.11
N TRP A 498 -14.63 -2.54 16.00
CA TRP A 498 -14.94 -2.53 17.44
C TRP A 498 -16.34 -1.97 17.75
N LEU A 499 -16.94 -1.13 16.89
CA LEU A 499 -18.34 -0.68 17.05
C LEU A 499 -19.34 -1.80 16.78
N SER A 500 -19.05 -2.67 15.81
CA SER A 500 -19.92 -3.81 15.54
C SER A 500 -19.93 -4.78 16.73
N GLU A 501 -18.77 -4.95 17.36
CA GLU A 501 -18.61 -5.74 18.58
C GLU A 501 -19.33 -5.09 19.76
N TYR A 502 -19.19 -3.77 19.93
CA TYR A 502 -19.97 -2.98 20.90
C TYR A 502 -21.48 -3.19 20.72
N LYS A 503 -21.98 -3.08 19.48
CA LYS A 503 -23.42 -3.19 19.18
C LYS A 503 -23.97 -4.55 19.55
N THR A 504 -23.30 -5.61 19.12
CA THR A 504 -23.70 -6.98 19.42
C THR A 504 -23.67 -7.24 20.91
N PHE A 505 -22.65 -6.73 21.60
CA PHE A 505 -22.52 -6.90 23.04
C PHE A 505 -23.60 -6.12 23.82
N SER A 506 -23.91 -4.88 23.45
CA SER A 506 -24.97 -4.09 24.09
C SER A 506 -26.36 -4.69 23.87
N GLU A 507 -26.65 -5.19 22.66
CA GLU A 507 -27.90 -5.89 22.35
C GLU A 507 -28.07 -7.16 23.18
N MET A 508 -26.99 -7.94 23.34
CA MET A 508 -26.99 -9.14 24.15
C MET A 508 -27.25 -8.82 25.63
N LEU A 509 -26.64 -7.76 26.16
CA LEU A 509 -26.84 -7.30 27.53
C LEU A 509 -28.28 -6.82 27.81
N CYS A 510 -28.86 -6.04 26.89
CA CYS A 510 -30.26 -5.61 27.02
C CYS A 510 -31.21 -6.81 27.06
N GLN A 511 -30.99 -7.82 26.22
CA GLN A 511 -31.84 -9.02 26.19
C GLN A 511 -31.69 -9.87 27.46
N LEU A 512 -30.44 -9.98 27.97
CA LEU A 512 -30.14 -10.66 29.22
C LEU A 512 -30.82 -9.95 30.41
N GLY A 513 -30.67 -8.62 30.48
CA GLY A 513 -31.31 -7.81 31.51
C GLY A 513 -32.83 -7.95 31.48
N ASP A 514 -33.46 -7.75 30.33
CA ASP A 514 -34.91 -7.88 30.18
C ASP A 514 -35.42 -9.25 30.64
N PHE A 515 -34.70 -10.32 30.30
CA PHE A 515 -35.02 -11.66 30.75
C PHE A 515 -34.88 -11.86 32.27
N VAL A 516 -33.82 -11.34 32.90
CA VAL A 516 -33.57 -11.48 34.34
C VAL A 516 -34.56 -10.64 35.15
N PHE A 517 -34.79 -9.39 34.75
CA PHE A 517 -35.66 -8.46 35.47
C PHE A 517 -37.13 -8.89 35.43
N ARG A 518 -37.64 -9.36 34.28
CA ARG A 518 -39.03 -9.87 34.18
C ARG A 518 -39.33 -11.13 35.00
N ARG A 519 -38.32 -11.74 35.61
CA ARG A 519 -38.46 -12.89 36.53
C ARG A 519 -38.56 -12.49 37.98
N LEU A 520 -38.25 -11.23 38.30
CA LEU A 520 -38.37 -10.73 39.65
C LEU A 520 -39.86 -10.59 40.01
N PRO A 521 -40.26 -10.90 41.27
CA PRO A 521 -41.66 -10.80 41.70
C PRO A 521 -42.32 -9.46 41.38
N ALA A 522 -41.56 -8.37 41.52
CA ALA A 522 -41.99 -7.00 41.22
C ALA A 522 -42.46 -6.79 39.77
N PHE A 523 -41.98 -7.60 38.82
CA PHE A 523 -42.39 -7.56 37.41
C PHE A 523 -43.23 -8.76 37.00
N GLY A 524 -43.70 -9.58 37.95
CA GLY A 524 -44.51 -10.77 37.69
C GLY A 524 -45.89 -10.48 37.07
N HIS A 525 -46.32 -9.21 37.07
CA HIS A 525 -47.52 -8.74 36.36
C HIS A 525 -47.29 -8.58 34.84
N LEU A 526 -46.03 -8.55 34.38
CA LEU A 526 -45.68 -8.55 32.96
C LEU A 526 -45.52 -9.99 32.45
N PRO A 527 -45.83 -10.26 31.16
CA PRO A 527 -45.62 -11.58 30.60
C PRO A 527 -44.13 -11.96 30.68
N THR A 528 -43.86 -13.06 31.36
CA THR A 528 -42.53 -13.67 31.42
C THR A 528 -42.07 -14.06 30.02
N MET A 529 -40.91 -13.55 29.61
CA MET A 529 -40.31 -13.98 28.35
C MET A 529 -39.65 -15.35 28.52
N GLU A 530 -40.23 -16.37 27.90
CA GLU A 530 -39.52 -17.62 27.68
C GLU A 530 -38.47 -17.43 26.58
N ARG A 531 -37.22 -17.78 26.89
CA ARG A 531 -36.10 -17.70 25.95
C ARG A 531 -35.60 -19.10 25.67
N SER A 532 -35.16 -19.32 24.43
CA SER A 532 -34.65 -20.63 24.05
C SER A 532 -33.40 -20.96 24.90
N PRO A 533 -33.23 -22.23 25.32
CA PRO A 533 -32.08 -22.65 26.11
C PRO A 533 -30.73 -22.35 25.44
N THR A 534 -30.71 -22.32 24.11
CA THR A 534 -29.52 -21.99 23.31
C THR A 534 -29.10 -20.53 23.51
N VAL A 535 -30.07 -19.60 23.47
CA VAL A 535 -29.83 -18.16 23.66
C VAL A 535 -29.36 -17.88 25.09
N VAL A 536 -30.00 -18.48 26.10
CA VAL A 536 -29.60 -18.31 27.50
C VAL A 536 -28.20 -18.89 27.76
N ARG A 537 -27.81 -19.97 27.07
CA ARG A 537 -26.46 -20.52 27.14
C ARG A 537 -25.43 -19.61 26.50
N GLU A 538 -25.73 -19.06 25.33
CA GLU A 538 -24.86 -18.10 24.65
C GLU A 538 -24.55 -16.90 25.55
N TRP A 539 -25.56 -16.40 26.28
CA TRP A 539 -25.37 -15.34 27.25
C TRP A 539 -24.44 -15.72 28.40
N VAL A 540 -24.33 -17.01 28.77
CA VAL A 540 -23.45 -17.45 29.85
C VAL A 540 -22.04 -17.75 29.35
N THR A 541 -21.87 -18.18 28.10
CA THR A 541 -20.57 -18.62 27.58
C THR A 541 -19.78 -17.55 26.83
N VAL A 542 -20.45 -16.65 26.11
CA VAL A 542 -19.79 -15.63 25.26
C VAL A 542 -19.50 -14.35 26.04
N LEU A 543 -20.39 -13.94 26.94
CA LEU A 543 -20.25 -12.73 27.74
C LEU A 543 -19.03 -12.72 28.69
N PRO A 544 -18.59 -13.80 29.36
CA PRO A 544 -17.49 -13.74 30.33
C PRO A 544 -16.17 -13.22 29.76
N GLU A 545 -15.86 -13.53 28.50
CA GLU A 545 -14.68 -13.00 27.82
C GLU A 545 -14.90 -11.57 27.33
N GLY A 546 -16.08 -11.28 26.77
CA GLY A 546 -16.43 -9.94 26.29
C GLY A 546 -16.50 -8.91 27.42
N LEU A 547 -17.00 -9.30 28.60
CA LEU A 547 -17.18 -8.46 29.77
C LEU A 547 -15.87 -7.82 30.26
N LYS A 548 -14.79 -8.62 30.30
CA LYS A 548 -13.47 -8.18 30.75
C LYS A 548 -12.91 -7.02 29.92
N ARG A 549 -13.16 -7.03 28.61
CA ARG A 549 -12.71 -5.97 27.69
C ARG A 549 -13.35 -4.61 28.00
N TRP A 550 -14.58 -4.61 28.51
CA TRP A 550 -15.38 -3.40 28.70
C TRP A 550 -15.37 -2.85 30.13
N LEU A 551 -14.81 -3.56 31.12
CA LEU A 551 -14.79 -3.17 32.54
C LEU A 551 -13.42 -2.66 33.04
N GLN A 552 -12.65 -2.00 32.17
CA GLN A 552 -11.21 -1.73 32.32
C GLN A 552 -10.78 -0.97 33.62
N SER A 553 -11.68 -0.27 34.33
CA SER A 553 -11.32 0.61 35.45
C SER A 553 -11.56 0.05 36.86
N LYS A 554 -12.44 -0.96 37.06
CA LYS A 554 -12.73 -1.61 38.36
C LYS A 554 -13.20 -3.07 38.20
N PRO A 555 -12.37 -3.96 37.61
CA PRO A 555 -12.82 -5.24 37.10
C PRO A 555 -13.36 -6.19 38.17
N THR A 556 -12.68 -6.35 39.30
CA THR A 556 -12.97 -7.43 40.26
C THR A 556 -14.33 -7.33 40.95
N MET A 557 -14.76 -6.14 41.37
CA MET A 557 -16.06 -5.96 42.03
C MET A 557 -17.23 -6.02 41.04
N CYS A 558 -17.08 -5.37 39.87
CA CYS A 558 -18.15 -5.30 38.88
C CYS A 558 -18.37 -6.65 38.18
N GLU A 559 -17.29 -7.39 37.89
CA GLU A 559 -17.39 -8.75 37.33
C GLU A 559 -18.12 -9.70 38.28
N GLN A 560 -17.80 -9.66 39.57
CA GLN A 560 -18.48 -10.46 40.59
C GLN A 560 -19.97 -10.11 40.69
N GLN A 561 -20.30 -8.82 40.70
CA GLN A 561 -21.70 -8.37 40.73
C GLN A 561 -22.48 -8.76 39.48
N PHE A 562 -21.85 -8.70 38.30
CA PHE A 562 -22.47 -9.13 37.04
C PHE A 562 -22.74 -10.63 37.04
N GLU A 563 -21.76 -11.40 37.53
CA GLU A 563 -21.85 -12.84 37.69
C GLU A 563 -22.99 -13.25 38.63
N GLU A 564 -23.11 -12.59 39.78
CA GLU A 564 -24.15 -12.87 40.78
C GLU A 564 -25.54 -12.43 40.33
N LEU A 565 -25.69 -11.23 39.75
CA LEU A 565 -27.00 -10.63 39.52
C LEU A 565 -27.60 -10.94 38.15
N PHE A 566 -26.78 -11.23 37.14
CA PHE A 566 -27.26 -11.49 35.77
C PHE A 566 -26.97 -12.92 35.31
N LEU A 567 -25.76 -13.43 35.52
CA LEU A 567 -25.38 -14.76 35.02
C LEU A 567 -25.95 -15.90 35.88
N THR A 568 -25.97 -15.74 37.20
CA THR A 568 -26.50 -16.76 38.12
C THR A 568 -28.00 -17.02 37.91
N PRO A 569 -28.89 -16.02 37.81
CA PRO A 569 -30.31 -16.25 37.50
C PRO A 569 -30.54 -16.95 36.15
N CYS A 570 -29.71 -16.67 35.14
CA CYS A 570 -29.75 -17.39 33.87
C CYS A 570 -29.33 -18.85 34.00
N ARG A 571 -28.27 -19.13 34.76
CA ARG A 571 -27.83 -20.49 35.07
C ARG A 571 -28.91 -21.24 35.87
N ASP A 572 -29.58 -20.58 36.79
CA ASP A 572 -30.64 -21.19 37.59
C ASP A 572 -31.92 -21.40 36.79
N HIS A 573 -32.28 -20.50 35.87
CA HIS A 573 -33.38 -20.77 34.93
C HIS A 573 -33.07 -21.96 34.04
N LEU A 574 -31.84 -22.02 33.52
CA LEU A 574 -31.38 -23.17 32.77
C LEU A 574 -31.58 -24.43 33.61
N LYS A 575 -31.08 -24.49 34.85
CA LYS A 575 -31.32 -25.62 35.80
C LYS A 575 -32.81 -25.91 36.04
N GLY A 576 -33.67 -24.89 36.10
CA GLY A 576 -35.12 -25.02 36.26
C GLY A 576 -35.81 -25.66 35.04
N LEU A 577 -35.51 -25.18 33.83
CA LEU A 577 -35.98 -25.81 32.58
C LEU A 577 -35.46 -27.24 32.44
N PHE A 578 -34.25 -27.48 32.91
CA PHE A 578 -33.63 -28.79 32.91
C PHE A 578 -34.32 -29.77 33.88
N SER A 579 -34.92 -29.30 34.97
CA SER A 579 -35.58 -30.14 35.99
C SER A 579 -37.04 -30.47 35.67
N SER A 580 -37.80 -29.60 34.98
CA SER A 580 -39.17 -29.91 34.55
C SER A 580 -39.22 -31.02 33.49
N GLY A 581 -38.31 -30.99 32.51
CA GLY A 581 -38.17 -32.05 31.51
C GLY A 581 -37.76 -33.40 32.12
N LEU A 582 -36.91 -33.40 33.16
CA LEU A 582 -36.57 -34.62 33.92
C LEU A 582 -37.74 -35.12 34.77
N GLY A 583 -38.59 -34.23 35.28
CA GLY A 583 -39.81 -34.58 36.01
C GLY A 583 -40.79 -35.39 35.17
N SER A 584 -41.07 -34.95 33.94
CA SER A 584 -41.90 -35.67 32.97
C SER A 584 -41.34 -37.05 32.61
N VAL A 585 -40.01 -37.16 32.49
CA VAL A 585 -39.33 -38.45 32.25
C VAL A 585 -39.42 -39.37 33.46
N SER A 586 -39.32 -38.84 34.68
CA SER A 586 -39.41 -39.64 35.91
C SER A 586 -40.77 -40.33 36.07
N GLN A 587 -41.86 -39.70 35.63
CA GLN A 587 -43.20 -40.32 35.62
C GLN A 587 -43.27 -41.50 34.64
N ILE A 588 -42.60 -41.39 33.48
CA ILE A 588 -42.53 -42.47 32.49
C ILE A 588 -41.65 -43.62 32.99
N VAL A 589 -40.52 -43.31 33.66
CA VAL A 589 -39.69 -44.30 34.36
C VAL A 589 -40.52 -45.05 35.41
N ALA A 590 -41.36 -44.35 36.17
CA ALA A 590 -42.24 -44.97 37.17
C ALA A 590 -43.31 -45.88 36.53
N GLN A 591 -43.92 -45.46 35.42
CA GLN A 591 -44.89 -46.26 34.65
C GLN A 591 -44.26 -47.50 33.97
N CYS A 592 -43.00 -47.40 33.53
CA CYS A 592 -42.22 -48.55 33.06
C CYS A 592 -41.93 -49.52 34.20
N LYS A 593 -41.55 -49.02 35.37
CA LYS A 593 -41.26 -49.83 36.57
C LYS A 593 -42.50 -50.56 37.09
N SER A 594 -43.69 -49.98 36.93
CA SER A 594 -44.97 -50.60 37.31
C SER A 594 -45.57 -51.51 36.23
N GLY A 595 -44.89 -51.70 35.09
CA GLY A 595 -45.35 -52.57 33.99
C GLY A 595 -46.58 -52.05 33.22
N MET A 596 -46.98 -50.78 33.42
CA MET A 596 -48.19 -50.21 32.81
C MET A 596 -47.97 -49.69 31.38
N LEU A 597 -46.73 -49.66 30.91
CA LEU A 597 -46.32 -49.19 29.57
C LEU A 597 -46.25 -50.33 28.55
N GLY A 598 -47.23 -51.25 28.59
CA GLY A 598 -47.23 -52.54 27.89
C GLY A 598 -47.18 -52.52 26.35
N GLY A 599 -47.11 -51.34 25.71
CA GLY A 599 -46.97 -51.18 24.26
C GLY A 599 -45.79 -50.31 23.81
N GLY A 600 -44.91 -49.91 24.74
CA GLY A 600 -43.85 -48.92 24.47
C GLY A 600 -44.39 -47.50 24.34
N LEU A 601 -43.50 -46.53 24.12
CA LEU A 601 -43.85 -45.12 23.96
C LEU A 601 -43.96 -44.75 22.47
N ALA A 602 -45.01 -44.02 22.06
CA ALA A 602 -45.14 -43.54 20.69
C ALA A 602 -44.03 -42.52 20.35
N LYS A 603 -43.47 -42.60 19.14
CA LYS A 603 -42.34 -41.79 18.67
C LYS A 603 -42.57 -40.29 18.80
N ASP A 604 -43.77 -39.82 18.47
CA ASP A 604 -44.12 -38.38 18.56
C ASP A 604 -44.11 -37.86 20.01
N MET A 605 -44.45 -38.73 20.97
CA MET A 605 -44.44 -38.41 22.39
C MET A 605 -43.01 -38.39 22.94
N GLN A 606 -42.12 -39.25 22.42
CA GLN A 606 -40.67 -39.22 22.72
C GLN A 606 -40.02 -37.94 22.21
N GLU A 607 -40.35 -37.52 20.97
CA GLU A 607 -39.83 -36.30 20.38
C GLU A 607 -40.28 -35.06 21.16
N GLN A 608 -41.54 -35.02 21.62
CA GLN A 608 -42.03 -33.96 22.52
C GLN A 608 -41.29 -33.91 23.87
N LEU A 609 -41.04 -35.06 24.50
CA LEU A 609 -40.30 -35.13 25.78
C LEU A 609 -38.83 -34.73 25.63
N LEU A 610 -38.19 -35.08 24.51
CA LEU A 610 -36.82 -34.69 24.20
C LEU A 610 -36.69 -33.20 23.85
N GLN A 611 -37.72 -32.60 23.27
CA GLN A 611 -37.75 -31.15 23.05
C GLN A 611 -37.83 -30.37 24.37
N GLN A 612 -38.38 -30.96 25.43
CA GLN A 612 -38.46 -30.35 26.76
C GLN A 612 -37.14 -30.38 27.56
N ILE A 613 -36.11 -31.11 27.13
CA ILE A 613 -34.82 -31.23 27.84
C ILE A 613 -33.71 -30.68 26.95
N PRO A 614 -33.11 -29.50 27.18
CA PRO A 614 -32.24 -28.86 26.19
C PRO A 614 -30.97 -29.63 25.78
N ALA A 615 -30.50 -29.41 24.54
CA ALA A 615 -29.55 -30.26 23.81
C ALA A 615 -28.21 -30.57 24.51
N ALA A 616 -27.72 -29.68 25.37
CA ALA A 616 -26.51 -29.95 26.18
C ALA A 616 -26.80 -30.06 27.67
N HIS A 617 -27.99 -30.52 28.05
CA HIS A 617 -28.22 -31.00 29.40
C HIS A 617 -27.37 -32.27 29.62
N PRO A 618 -26.63 -32.38 30.73
CA PRO A 618 -25.76 -33.54 30.99
C PRO A 618 -26.52 -34.88 30.95
N LEU A 619 -27.81 -34.88 31.31
CA LEU A 619 -28.65 -36.06 31.31
C LEU A 619 -29.50 -36.23 30.04
N ARG A 620 -29.45 -35.33 29.05
CA ARG A 620 -30.28 -35.46 27.83
C ARG A 620 -29.95 -36.74 27.08
N SER A 621 -28.66 -37.06 26.95
CA SER A 621 -28.21 -38.30 26.31
C SER A 621 -28.73 -39.55 27.04
N LEU A 622 -28.74 -39.51 28.38
CA LEU A 622 -29.30 -40.55 29.23
C LEU A 622 -30.82 -40.71 29.03
N VAL A 623 -31.55 -39.59 28.97
CA VAL A 623 -33.00 -39.60 28.72
C VAL A 623 -33.34 -40.04 27.30
N CYS A 624 -32.60 -39.60 26.28
CA CYS A 624 -32.69 -40.11 24.90
C CYS A 624 -32.56 -41.63 24.89
N CYS A 625 -31.51 -42.16 25.51
CA CYS A 625 -31.29 -43.60 25.60
C CYS A 625 -32.42 -44.32 26.33
N PHE A 626 -32.94 -43.76 27.43
CA PHE A 626 -34.07 -44.33 28.17
C PHE A 626 -35.34 -44.39 27.30
N LEU A 627 -35.69 -43.29 26.63
CA LEU A 627 -36.87 -43.20 25.77
C LEU A 627 -36.73 -44.12 24.54
N GLU A 628 -35.57 -44.18 23.90
CA GLU A 628 -35.29 -45.11 22.80
C GLU A 628 -35.37 -46.59 23.24
N ALA A 629 -34.89 -46.91 24.45
CA ALA A 629 -34.94 -48.26 25.00
C ALA A 629 -36.35 -48.76 25.33
N THR A 630 -37.32 -47.86 25.57
CA THR A 630 -38.73 -48.26 25.80
C THR A 630 -39.40 -48.91 24.58
N LEU A 631 -38.74 -48.91 23.40
CA LEU A 631 -39.19 -49.58 22.18
C LEU A 631 -38.82 -51.08 22.11
N ASP A 632 -37.78 -51.54 22.82
CA ASP A 632 -37.10 -52.81 22.52
C ASP A 632 -37.00 -53.82 23.68
N VAL A 633 -37.82 -53.73 24.73
CA VAL A 633 -37.58 -54.52 25.95
C VAL A 633 -38.02 -55.99 25.84
N PHE A 634 -37.04 -56.85 25.53
CA PHE A 634 -36.77 -58.13 26.23
C PHE A 634 -35.25 -58.42 26.23
N ARG A 635 -34.54 -58.14 27.36
CA ARG A 635 -33.45 -58.97 27.99
C ARG A 635 -32.46 -58.19 28.90
N PHE A 636 -32.37 -58.66 30.16
CA PHE A 636 -31.28 -58.69 31.17
C PHE A 636 -30.70 -57.42 31.85
N PRO A 637 -30.35 -57.49 33.18
CA PRO A 637 -30.10 -56.34 34.05
C PRO A 637 -28.67 -55.77 34.06
N ILE A 638 -27.69 -56.44 33.43
CA ILE A 638 -26.28 -56.01 33.42
C ILE A 638 -26.07 -54.76 32.55
N PHE A 639 -26.95 -54.53 31.57
CA PHE A 639 -26.92 -53.33 30.72
C PHE A 639 -27.23 -52.02 31.46
N HIS A 640 -27.85 -52.11 32.65
CA HIS A 640 -28.34 -50.93 33.38
C HIS A 640 -27.22 -50.11 34.05
N PHE A 641 -26.11 -50.74 34.43
CA PHE A 641 -24.94 -50.02 34.96
C PHE A 641 -24.03 -49.49 33.83
N MET A 642 -23.98 -50.24 32.71
CA MET A 642 -23.25 -49.88 31.50
C MET A 642 -23.94 -48.80 30.63
N SER A 643 -25.06 -48.23 31.05
CA SER A 643 -25.70 -47.08 30.36
C SER A 643 -25.56 -45.76 31.12
N VAL A 644 -25.06 -45.78 32.36
CA VAL A 644 -24.98 -44.62 33.27
C VAL A 644 -23.64 -43.90 33.17
N ILE A 645 -22.56 -44.59 32.79
CA ILE A 645 -21.27 -43.99 32.45
C ILE A 645 -21.35 -43.62 30.97
N ASP A 646 -21.15 -42.34 30.65
CA ASP A 646 -21.33 -41.79 29.29
C ASP A 646 -20.38 -42.51 28.30
N PHE A 647 -20.93 -43.44 27.51
CA PHE A 647 -20.19 -44.16 26.48
C PHE A 647 -20.51 -43.55 25.13
N SER A 648 -19.47 -43.18 24.37
CA SER A 648 -19.66 -42.71 23.01
C SER A 648 -20.41 -43.77 22.19
N ALA A 649 -21.26 -43.31 21.25
CA ALA A 649 -22.01 -44.16 20.34
C ALA A 649 -21.11 -45.13 19.54
N ASP A 650 -19.82 -44.81 19.42
CA ASP A 650 -18.82 -45.58 18.69
C ASP A 650 -18.36 -46.84 19.44
N PHE A 651 -18.55 -46.90 20.78
CA PHE A 651 -17.99 -47.96 21.62
C PHE A 651 -18.91 -49.19 21.77
N ARG A 652 -20.25 -48.98 21.83
CA ARG A 652 -21.25 -50.05 21.99
C ARG A 652 -21.18 -51.16 20.93
N PRO A 653 -21.00 -50.86 19.62
CA PRO A 653 -20.91 -51.90 18.58
C PRO A 653 -19.67 -52.79 18.73
N GLN A 654 -18.58 -52.25 19.27
CA GLN A 654 -17.28 -52.93 19.36
C GLN A 654 -17.22 -53.90 20.55
N VAL A 655 -17.81 -53.52 21.69
CA VAL A 655 -18.02 -54.43 22.83
C VAL A 655 -18.94 -55.59 22.46
N ALA A 656 -20.01 -55.32 21.71
CA ALA A 656 -20.90 -56.35 21.19
C ALA A 656 -20.19 -57.28 20.17
N ALA A 657 -19.15 -56.83 19.47
CA ALA A 657 -18.34 -57.67 18.58
C ALA A 657 -17.40 -58.59 19.36
N ILE A 658 -16.73 -58.10 20.41
CA ILE A 658 -15.88 -58.92 21.29
C ILE A 658 -16.69 -60.01 22.01
N GLN A 659 -17.87 -59.68 22.53
CA GLN A 659 -18.76 -60.63 23.21
C GLN A 659 -19.31 -61.73 22.27
N ARG A 660 -19.37 -61.45 20.97
CA ARG A 660 -19.73 -62.43 19.92
C ARG A 660 -18.56 -63.28 19.46
N GLY A 661 -17.34 -63.04 19.97
CA GLY A 661 -16.12 -63.72 19.54
C GLY A 661 -15.52 -63.17 18.23
N ASP A 662 -16.05 -62.06 17.71
CA ASP A 662 -15.65 -61.43 16.44
C ASP A 662 -14.56 -60.36 16.62
N ALA A 663 -13.60 -60.58 17.54
CA ALA A 663 -12.53 -59.62 17.86
C ALA A 663 -11.67 -59.23 16.63
N ALA A 664 -11.66 -60.05 15.57
CA ALA A 664 -10.95 -59.78 14.34
C ALA A 664 -11.53 -58.63 13.49
N LYS A 665 -12.79 -58.22 13.71
CA LYS A 665 -13.48 -57.16 12.94
C LYS A 665 -13.62 -55.83 13.67
N ALA A 666 -13.21 -55.77 14.93
CA ALA A 666 -13.29 -54.55 15.71
C ALA A 666 -12.08 -53.63 15.43
N ASP A 667 -12.31 -52.31 15.48
CA ASP A 667 -11.23 -51.33 15.42
C ASP A 667 -10.45 -51.36 16.73
N ASP A 668 -9.29 -52.02 16.71
CA ASP A 668 -8.46 -52.23 17.89
C ASP A 668 -8.05 -50.90 18.57
N LEU A 669 -7.89 -49.81 17.80
CA LEU A 669 -7.49 -48.50 18.32
C LEU A 669 -8.65 -47.84 19.05
N ALA A 670 -9.85 -47.93 18.49
CA ALA A 670 -11.07 -47.46 19.14
C ALA A 670 -11.36 -48.27 20.42
N LEU A 671 -11.08 -49.58 20.41
CA LEU A 671 -11.18 -50.44 21.59
C LEU A 671 -10.18 -50.04 22.69
N CYS A 672 -8.91 -49.79 22.35
CA CYS A 672 -7.90 -49.35 23.33
C CYS A 672 -8.24 -47.99 23.93
N LYS A 673 -8.67 -47.02 23.10
CA LYS A 673 -9.11 -45.70 23.57
C LYS A 673 -10.34 -45.79 24.46
N GLY A 674 -11.29 -46.66 24.11
CA GLY A 674 -12.48 -46.88 24.91
C GLY A 674 -12.16 -47.54 26.25
N LEU A 675 -11.28 -48.53 26.30
CA LEU A 675 -10.81 -49.14 27.57
C LEU A 675 -10.12 -48.12 28.49
N LEU A 676 -9.29 -47.24 27.94
CA LEU A 676 -8.65 -46.16 28.69
C LEU A 676 -9.67 -45.17 29.24
N ALA A 677 -10.61 -44.72 28.41
CA ALA A 677 -11.69 -43.83 28.84
C ALA A 677 -12.60 -44.48 29.90
N MET A 678 -12.82 -45.79 29.81
CA MET A 678 -13.57 -46.57 30.80
C MET A 678 -12.87 -46.60 32.15
N ALA A 679 -11.56 -46.86 32.17
CA ALA A 679 -10.76 -46.83 33.40
C ALA A 679 -10.79 -45.44 34.05
N GLU A 680 -10.59 -44.37 33.28
CA GLU A 680 -10.64 -43.00 33.78
C GLU A 680 -12.04 -42.61 34.28
N GLY A 681 -13.09 -43.05 33.60
CA GLY A 681 -14.48 -42.83 33.99
C GLY A 681 -14.85 -43.55 35.29
N LEU A 682 -14.39 -44.79 35.47
CA LEU A 682 -14.59 -45.55 36.71
C LEU A 682 -13.85 -44.95 37.89
N GLU A 683 -12.61 -44.48 37.71
CA GLU A 683 -11.86 -43.79 38.77
C GLU A 683 -12.52 -42.47 39.18
N LYS A 684 -13.03 -41.68 38.23
CA LYS A 684 -13.83 -40.48 38.53
C LYS A 684 -15.11 -40.81 39.27
N ALA A 685 -15.82 -41.86 38.87
CA ALA A 685 -17.03 -42.32 39.54
C ALA A 685 -16.74 -42.79 40.98
N ARG A 686 -15.61 -43.46 41.22
CA ARG A 686 -15.13 -43.79 42.58
C ARG A 686 -14.84 -42.55 43.41
N ALA A 687 -14.11 -41.58 42.85
CA ALA A 687 -13.80 -40.33 43.51
C ALA A 687 -15.06 -39.55 43.90
N GLU A 688 -16.09 -39.55 43.04
CA GLU A 688 -17.35 -38.86 43.31
C GLU A 688 -18.22 -39.63 44.31
N ALA A 689 -18.31 -40.96 44.19
CA ALA A 689 -19.01 -41.80 45.17
C ALA A 689 -18.39 -41.73 46.57
N SER A 690 -17.08 -41.49 46.67
CA SER A 690 -16.39 -41.33 47.95
C SER A 690 -16.80 -40.07 48.74
N LYS A 691 -17.38 -39.07 48.06
CA LYS A 691 -17.83 -37.79 48.65
C LYS A 691 -19.24 -37.86 49.24
N HIS A 692 -20.01 -38.91 48.94
CA HIS A 692 -21.41 -39.06 49.35
C HIS A 692 -21.60 -40.37 50.12
N VAL A 693 -21.76 -40.28 51.44
CA VAL A 693 -21.81 -41.42 52.38
C VAL A 693 -22.97 -42.38 52.05
N ASP A 694 -24.10 -41.87 51.58
CA ASP A 694 -25.30 -42.67 51.26
C ASP A 694 -25.18 -43.42 49.92
N ILE A 695 -24.42 -42.84 48.97
CA ILE A 695 -24.11 -43.44 47.67
C ILE A 695 -23.06 -44.55 47.84
N LYS A 696 -22.13 -44.37 48.79
CA LYS A 696 -21.08 -45.34 49.15
C LYS A 696 -21.63 -46.65 49.73
N GLU A 697 -22.74 -46.60 50.47
CA GLU A 697 -23.42 -47.81 50.96
C GLU A 697 -24.26 -48.52 49.88
N ALA A 698 -24.86 -47.76 48.95
CA ALA A 698 -25.63 -48.31 47.83
C ALA A 698 -24.75 -48.92 46.73
N LEU A 699 -23.54 -48.39 46.53
CA LEU A 699 -22.51 -48.90 45.61
C LEU A 699 -21.57 -49.95 46.23
N LYS A 700 -21.94 -50.56 47.37
CA LYS A 700 -21.11 -51.54 48.09
C LYS A 700 -20.37 -52.50 47.14
N ALA A 701 -19.03 -52.41 47.20
CA ALA A 701 -17.94 -53.27 46.71
C ALA A 701 -18.22 -54.28 45.57
N SER A 702 -19.19 -55.18 45.71
CA SER A 702 -19.42 -56.31 44.79
C SER A 702 -19.71 -55.91 43.34
N ALA A 703 -20.44 -54.82 43.08
CA ALA A 703 -20.79 -54.43 41.71
C ALA A 703 -19.62 -53.76 40.97
N LEU A 704 -18.85 -52.92 41.66
CA LEU A 704 -17.67 -52.25 41.09
C LEU A 704 -16.50 -53.23 40.92
N ASP A 705 -16.29 -54.13 41.88
CA ASP A 705 -15.26 -55.16 41.81
C ASP A 705 -15.53 -56.15 40.66
N SER A 706 -16.81 -56.49 40.40
CA SER A 706 -17.21 -57.34 39.27
C SER A 706 -17.00 -56.66 37.92
N VAL A 707 -17.18 -55.34 37.84
CA VAL A 707 -16.92 -54.55 36.63
C VAL A 707 -15.43 -54.45 36.36
N ASP A 708 -14.61 -54.23 37.39
CA ASP A 708 -13.15 -54.24 37.28
C ASP A 708 -12.63 -55.58 36.78
N GLU A 709 -13.11 -56.70 37.35
CA GLU A 709 -12.71 -58.04 36.91
C GLU A 709 -13.13 -58.34 35.47
N TRP A 710 -14.32 -57.91 35.06
CA TRP A 710 -14.79 -58.06 33.68
C TRP A 710 -13.96 -57.23 32.70
N LEU A 711 -13.70 -55.95 32.99
CA LEU A 711 -12.90 -55.06 32.15
C LEU A 711 -11.45 -55.52 32.05
N HIS A 712 -10.88 -56.01 33.16
CA HIS A 712 -9.55 -56.62 33.15
C HIS A 712 -9.51 -57.84 32.22
N LYS A 713 -10.50 -58.75 32.27
CA LYS A 713 -10.59 -59.89 31.34
C LYS A 713 -10.70 -59.45 29.88
N GLN A 714 -11.49 -58.41 29.58
CA GLN A 714 -11.58 -57.87 28.21
C GLN A 714 -10.25 -57.26 27.74
N GLY A 715 -9.56 -56.54 28.62
CA GLY A 715 -8.24 -55.97 28.34
C GLY A 715 -7.18 -57.04 28.08
N VAL A 716 -7.17 -58.13 28.85
CA VAL A 716 -6.24 -59.26 28.63
C VAL A 716 -6.52 -59.95 27.29
N CYS A 717 -7.80 -60.16 26.94
CA CYS A 717 -8.18 -60.70 25.64
C CYS A 717 -7.72 -59.81 24.48
N LEU A 718 -7.93 -58.49 24.59
CA LEU A 718 -7.46 -57.52 23.59
C LEU A 718 -5.94 -57.50 23.48
N GLY A 719 -5.23 -57.50 24.62
CA GLY A 719 -3.77 -57.58 24.68
C GLY A 719 -3.23 -58.84 24.00
N SER A 720 -3.87 -60.00 24.21
CA SER A 720 -3.51 -61.25 23.55
C SER A 720 -3.72 -61.20 22.02
N ALA A 721 -4.82 -60.59 21.57
CA ALA A 721 -5.12 -60.41 20.15
C ALA A 721 -4.13 -59.43 19.48
N LEU A 722 -3.78 -58.34 20.15
CA LEU A 722 -2.77 -57.38 19.68
C LEU A 722 -1.40 -58.02 19.60
N LYS A 723 -1.00 -58.85 20.57
CA LYS A 723 0.25 -59.60 20.55
C LYS A 723 0.33 -60.59 19.38
N GLN A 724 -0.77 -61.27 19.07
CA GLN A 724 -0.86 -62.16 17.91
C GLN A 724 -0.77 -61.39 16.58
N LYS A 725 -1.50 -60.27 16.46
CA LYS A 725 -1.44 -59.37 15.29
C LYS A 725 -0.04 -58.77 15.11
N TYR A 726 0.60 -58.35 16.19
CA TYR A 726 1.96 -57.84 16.22
C TYR A 726 2.97 -58.86 15.70
N SER A 727 2.91 -60.11 16.20
CA SER A 727 3.79 -61.19 15.73
C SER A 727 3.58 -61.50 14.25
N SER A 728 2.32 -61.50 13.78
CA SER A 728 2.01 -61.70 12.36
C SER A 728 2.56 -60.56 11.49
N LEU A 729 2.35 -59.30 11.89
CA LEU A 729 2.82 -58.14 11.14
C LEU A 729 4.35 -58.05 11.13
N CYS A 730 5.04 -58.37 12.22
CA CYS A 730 6.50 -58.41 12.23
C CYS A 730 7.04 -59.47 11.27
N LYS A 731 6.41 -60.65 11.19
CA LYS A 731 6.78 -61.69 10.20
C LYS A 731 6.55 -61.22 8.77
N SER A 732 5.40 -60.61 8.49
CA SER A 732 5.10 -60.04 7.17
C SER A 732 6.06 -58.91 6.81
N LEU A 733 6.35 -58.00 7.75
CA LEU A 733 7.27 -56.88 7.56
C LEU A 733 8.69 -57.35 7.25
N SER A 734 9.17 -58.39 7.94
CA SER A 734 10.47 -59.01 7.66
C SER A 734 10.52 -59.61 6.26
N ALA A 735 9.51 -60.40 5.88
CA ALA A 735 9.44 -61.04 4.57
C ALA A 735 9.31 -60.02 3.43
N GLU A 736 8.51 -58.96 3.62
CA GLU A 736 8.36 -57.88 2.64
C GLU A 736 9.63 -57.04 2.53
N SER A 737 10.31 -56.75 3.65
CA SER A 737 11.58 -56.03 3.65
C SER A 737 12.68 -56.83 2.93
N GLU A 738 12.74 -58.15 3.14
CA GLU A 738 13.65 -59.03 2.41
C GLU A 738 13.32 -59.11 0.93
N SER A 739 12.03 -59.12 0.56
CA SER A 739 11.59 -59.11 -0.83
C SER A 739 12.02 -57.83 -1.55
N VAL A 740 11.81 -56.66 -0.94
CA VAL A 740 12.27 -55.38 -1.50
C VAL A 740 13.80 -55.35 -1.59
N ARG A 741 14.50 -55.83 -0.55
CA ARG A 741 15.97 -55.93 -0.55
C ARG A 741 16.48 -56.78 -1.71
N ALA A 742 15.92 -57.97 -1.91
CA ALA A 742 16.31 -58.86 -3.00
C ALA A 742 16.02 -58.29 -4.40
N ILE A 743 15.06 -57.36 -4.54
CA ILE A 743 14.83 -56.63 -5.79
C ILE A 743 15.86 -55.51 -5.95
N CYS A 744 16.14 -54.75 -4.89
CA CYS A 744 17.14 -53.69 -4.89
C CYS A 744 18.57 -54.21 -5.15
N GLU A 745 18.93 -55.38 -4.62
CA GLU A 745 20.23 -56.03 -4.86
C GLU A 745 20.44 -56.48 -6.32
N LYS A 746 19.36 -56.62 -7.09
CA LYS A 746 19.41 -56.94 -8.53
C LYS A 746 19.57 -55.69 -9.41
N LEU A 747 19.51 -54.49 -8.82
CA LEU A 747 19.69 -53.26 -9.57
C LEU A 747 21.16 -53.06 -9.95
N PRO A 748 21.47 -52.64 -11.17
CA PRO A 748 22.85 -52.36 -11.58
C PRO A 748 23.44 -51.20 -10.78
N SER A 749 24.77 -51.07 -10.84
CA SER A 749 25.42 -49.84 -10.38
C SER A 749 24.91 -48.64 -11.18
N LEU A 750 24.69 -47.53 -10.49
CA LEU A 750 24.30 -46.24 -11.08
C LEU A 750 25.43 -45.57 -11.89
N THR A 751 26.63 -46.17 -11.93
CA THR A 751 27.78 -45.67 -12.71
C THR A 751 27.60 -45.87 -14.21
N ASP A 752 26.81 -46.85 -14.66
CA ASP A 752 26.41 -47.03 -16.06
C ASP A 752 24.93 -46.68 -16.21
N GLU A 753 24.66 -45.46 -16.67
CA GLU A 753 23.29 -44.91 -16.80
C GLU A 753 22.42 -45.74 -17.75
N SER A 754 22.98 -46.28 -18.83
CA SER A 754 22.23 -47.00 -19.86
C SER A 754 21.81 -48.39 -19.39
N GLU A 755 22.75 -49.12 -18.79
CA GLU A 755 22.49 -50.42 -18.19
C GLU A 755 21.51 -50.29 -17.01
N TYR A 756 21.74 -49.29 -16.16
CA TYR A 756 20.87 -48.97 -15.04
C TYR A 756 19.44 -48.67 -15.50
N ARG A 757 19.26 -47.81 -16.52
CA ARG A 757 17.94 -47.46 -17.06
C ARG A 757 17.19 -48.69 -17.59
N SER A 758 17.85 -49.52 -18.39
CA SER A 758 17.22 -50.69 -19.02
C SER A 758 16.82 -51.76 -18.00
N LYS A 759 17.73 -52.16 -17.10
CA LYS A 759 17.48 -53.23 -16.12
C LYS A 759 16.56 -52.78 -14.98
N THR A 760 16.67 -51.52 -14.53
CA THR A 760 15.78 -50.99 -13.49
C THR A 760 14.33 -50.90 -13.99
N LEU A 761 14.10 -50.58 -15.27
CA LEU A 761 12.75 -50.53 -15.85
C LEU A 761 12.01 -51.86 -15.73
N GLN A 762 12.72 -52.98 -15.88
CA GLN A 762 12.16 -54.34 -15.81
C GLN A 762 11.66 -54.69 -14.41
N VAL A 763 12.24 -54.09 -13.36
CA VAL A 763 11.86 -54.34 -11.95
C VAL A 763 11.08 -53.18 -11.33
N THR A 764 10.90 -52.07 -12.05
CA THR A 764 10.23 -50.86 -11.54
C THR A 764 8.80 -51.13 -11.10
N GLN A 765 8.04 -51.94 -11.85
CA GLN A 765 6.68 -52.31 -11.47
C GLN A 765 6.64 -53.16 -10.18
N ALA A 766 7.63 -54.04 -9.99
CA ALA A 766 7.77 -54.82 -8.78
C ALA A 766 8.09 -53.93 -7.57
N LEU A 767 9.02 -52.97 -7.71
CA LEU A 767 9.36 -51.99 -6.67
C LEU A 767 8.18 -51.07 -6.34
N ALA A 768 7.48 -50.55 -7.35
CA ALA A 768 6.32 -49.68 -7.18
C ALA A 768 5.13 -50.40 -6.52
N THR A 769 5.07 -51.73 -6.63
CA THR A 769 4.03 -52.55 -5.96
C THR A 769 4.45 -52.96 -4.54
N ALA A 770 5.74 -53.20 -4.32
CA ALA A 770 6.27 -53.69 -3.05
C ALA A 770 6.50 -52.58 -2.01
N SER A 771 6.94 -51.38 -2.42
CA SER A 771 7.20 -50.25 -1.51
C SER A 771 5.94 -49.80 -0.74
N PRO A 772 4.77 -49.58 -1.37
CA PRO A 772 3.56 -49.19 -0.62
C PRO A 772 3.07 -50.27 0.35
N LYS A 773 3.29 -51.55 0.03
CA LYS A 773 2.95 -52.66 0.94
C LYS A 773 3.86 -52.64 2.17
N LEU A 774 5.15 -52.43 1.96
CA LEU A 774 6.13 -52.33 3.04
C LEU A 774 5.86 -51.13 3.97
N ASP A 775 5.49 -49.98 3.41
CA ASP A 775 5.06 -48.80 4.19
C ASP A 775 3.81 -49.08 5.01
N SER A 776 2.80 -49.73 4.40
CA SER A 776 1.57 -50.11 5.10
C SER A 776 1.84 -51.08 6.25
N SER A 777 2.77 -52.02 6.09
CA SER A 777 3.17 -52.95 7.16
C SER A 777 3.96 -52.24 8.27
N CYS A 778 4.82 -51.27 7.93
CA CYS A 778 5.51 -50.42 8.91
C CYS A 778 4.51 -49.64 9.78
N ASP A 779 3.53 -49.02 9.14
CA ASP A 779 2.49 -48.25 9.82
C ASP A 779 1.59 -49.15 10.69
N GLY A 780 1.32 -50.38 10.24
CA GLY A 780 0.63 -51.40 11.02
C GLY A 780 1.36 -51.75 12.33
N VAL A 781 2.68 -52.01 12.27
CA VAL A 781 3.48 -52.32 13.47
C VAL A 781 3.55 -51.12 14.42
N LYS A 782 3.81 -49.91 13.90
CA LYS A 782 3.80 -48.66 14.70
C LYS A 782 2.43 -48.41 15.35
N GLY A 783 1.35 -48.73 14.64
CA GLY A 783 -0.02 -48.64 15.13
C GLY A 783 -0.25 -49.53 16.35
N ILE A 784 0.21 -50.78 16.30
CA ILE A 784 0.08 -51.72 17.43
C ILE A 784 0.94 -51.30 18.62
N LEU A 785 2.18 -50.87 18.42
CA LEU A 785 3.04 -50.37 19.51
C LEU A 785 2.40 -49.18 20.26
N LYS A 786 1.76 -48.29 19.52
CA LYS A 786 0.99 -47.17 20.09
C LYS A 786 -0.24 -47.64 20.87
N MET A 787 -0.89 -48.71 20.43
CA MET A 787 -2.05 -49.28 21.13
C MET A 787 -1.63 -50.01 22.41
N VAL A 788 -0.51 -50.73 22.41
CA VAL A 788 0.02 -51.40 23.61
C VAL A 788 0.44 -50.41 24.68
N THR A 789 1.18 -49.36 24.31
CA THR A 789 1.54 -48.27 25.24
C THR A 789 0.33 -47.50 25.80
N MET A 790 -0.82 -47.53 25.11
CA MET A 790 -2.08 -47.03 25.66
C MET A 790 -2.68 -48.00 26.68
N LEU A 791 -2.64 -49.30 26.42
CA LEU A 791 -3.15 -50.33 27.33
C LEU A 791 -2.33 -50.45 28.62
N ASP A 792 -1.01 -50.27 28.57
CA ASP A 792 -0.13 -50.29 29.76
C ASP A 792 -0.48 -49.19 30.78
N LYS A 793 -1.17 -48.12 30.32
CA LYS A 793 -1.64 -47.02 31.18
C LYS A 793 -2.99 -47.31 31.82
N VAL A 794 -3.69 -48.37 31.39
CA VAL A 794 -5.03 -48.71 31.86
C VAL A 794 -4.93 -49.48 33.18
N LYS A 795 -5.57 -48.95 34.22
CA LYS A 795 -5.67 -49.57 35.54
C LYS A 795 -7.14 -49.72 35.94
N PHE A 796 -7.52 -50.90 36.40
CA PHE A 796 -8.86 -51.20 36.91
C PHE A 796 -8.74 -51.62 38.36
N GLY A 797 -8.89 -50.67 39.28
CA GLY A 797 -8.67 -50.91 40.71
C GLY A 797 -7.26 -51.41 40.98
N PHE A 798 -7.13 -52.64 41.47
CA PHE A 798 -5.83 -53.28 41.77
C PHE A 798 -5.20 -53.98 40.56
N PHE A 799 -5.91 -54.11 39.44
CA PHE A 799 -5.41 -54.81 38.25
C PHE A 799 -4.72 -53.84 37.29
N THR A 800 -3.50 -54.19 36.87
CA THR A 800 -2.76 -53.53 35.78
C THR A 800 -2.76 -54.43 34.56
N LEU A 801 -3.11 -53.87 33.41
CA LEU A 801 -2.93 -54.56 32.13
C LEU A 801 -1.48 -54.42 31.70
N ASP A 802 -0.76 -55.54 31.65
CA ASP A 802 0.59 -55.63 31.11
C ASP A 802 0.54 -56.49 29.84
N VAL A 803 0.92 -55.90 28.70
CA VAL A 803 0.99 -56.62 27.41
C VAL A 803 2.44 -56.63 26.92
N PRO A 804 3.26 -57.59 27.40
CA PRO A 804 4.68 -57.58 27.09
C PRO A 804 4.94 -57.88 25.60
N LEU A 805 5.50 -56.89 24.90
CA LEU A 805 6.05 -56.96 23.55
C LEU A 805 7.57 -56.70 23.59
N ASN A 806 8.34 -57.37 22.74
CA ASN A 806 9.76 -57.05 22.53
C ASN A 806 9.86 -55.79 21.63
N ASP A 807 10.03 -54.62 22.23
CA ASP A 807 10.14 -53.34 21.50
C ASP A 807 11.45 -53.19 20.71
N ASP A 808 12.55 -53.76 21.23
CA ASP A 808 13.88 -53.63 20.62
C ASP A 808 13.99 -54.35 19.26
N GLU A 809 13.35 -55.52 19.09
CA GLU A 809 13.36 -56.26 17.82
C GLU A 809 12.50 -55.57 16.74
N ALA A 810 11.36 -54.99 17.09
CA ALA A 810 10.49 -54.33 16.12
C ALA A 810 10.95 -52.94 15.73
N SER A 811 11.58 -52.20 16.64
CA SER A 811 12.17 -50.90 16.31
C SER A 811 13.27 -51.04 15.25
N GLY A 812 14.14 -52.05 15.38
CA GLY A 812 15.15 -52.39 14.38
C GLY A 812 14.56 -52.83 13.03
N LEU A 813 13.49 -53.65 13.07
CA LEU A 813 12.82 -54.13 11.86
C LEU A 813 12.10 -53.01 11.10
N VAL A 814 11.38 -52.13 11.81
CA VAL A 814 10.66 -50.99 11.22
C VAL A 814 11.63 -49.96 10.63
N ALA A 815 12.77 -49.70 11.30
CA ALA A 815 13.80 -48.82 10.76
C ALA A 815 14.37 -49.39 9.45
N THR A 816 14.66 -50.69 9.43
CA THR A 816 15.18 -51.39 8.25
C THR A 816 14.18 -51.35 7.09
N ALA A 817 12.91 -51.68 7.33
CA ALA A 817 11.87 -51.69 6.32
C ALA A 817 11.57 -50.28 5.76
N SER A 818 11.54 -49.25 6.62
CA SER A 818 11.32 -47.86 6.21
C SER A 818 12.47 -47.33 5.33
N CYS A 819 13.71 -47.72 5.64
CA CYS A 819 14.86 -47.44 4.79
C CYS A 819 14.71 -48.10 3.42
N MET A 820 14.38 -49.41 3.38
CA MET A 820 14.20 -50.14 2.13
C MET A 820 13.08 -49.59 1.25
N SER A 821 11.96 -49.15 1.85
CA SER A 821 10.88 -48.51 1.10
C SER A 821 11.32 -47.19 0.47
N SER A 822 12.07 -46.37 1.22
CA SER A 822 12.61 -45.10 0.72
C SER A 822 13.59 -45.30 -0.44
N VAL A 823 14.44 -46.33 -0.34
CA VAL A 823 15.37 -46.75 -1.41
C VAL A 823 14.59 -47.20 -2.66
N ALA A 824 13.59 -48.05 -2.51
CA ALA A 824 12.75 -48.50 -3.62
C ALA A 824 12.00 -47.36 -4.31
N ALA A 825 11.36 -46.47 -3.54
CA ALA A 825 10.65 -45.30 -4.05
C ALA A 825 11.58 -44.35 -4.81
N PHE A 826 12.80 -44.14 -4.30
CA PHE A 826 13.82 -43.37 -4.98
C PHE A 826 14.16 -43.97 -6.34
N HIS A 827 14.52 -45.26 -6.41
CA HIS A 827 14.90 -45.93 -7.66
C HIS A 827 13.80 -45.84 -8.73
N VAL A 828 12.52 -46.00 -8.34
CA VAL A 828 11.36 -45.87 -9.25
C VAL A 828 11.27 -44.45 -9.83
N THR A 829 11.38 -43.42 -8.99
CA THR A 829 11.32 -42.03 -9.48
C THR A 829 12.56 -41.61 -10.25
N PHE A 830 13.72 -42.13 -9.86
CA PHE A 830 15.00 -41.81 -10.47
C PHE A 830 15.09 -42.39 -11.89
N VAL A 831 14.70 -43.65 -12.10
CA VAL A 831 14.69 -44.25 -13.45
C VAL A 831 13.66 -43.58 -14.36
N ALA A 832 12.49 -43.18 -13.84
CA ALA A 832 11.50 -42.43 -14.59
C ALA A 832 12.05 -41.07 -15.06
N GLY A 833 12.81 -40.39 -14.19
CA GLY A 833 13.51 -39.15 -14.53
C GLY A 833 14.54 -39.34 -15.63
N LEU A 834 15.37 -40.37 -15.52
CA LEU A 834 16.37 -40.73 -16.55
C LEU A 834 15.72 -41.08 -17.90
N CYS A 835 14.63 -41.86 -17.90
CA CYS A 835 13.90 -42.21 -19.12
C CYS A 835 13.34 -40.98 -19.83
N LEU A 836 12.79 -40.01 -19.08
CA LEU A 836 12.26 -38.77 -19.64
C LEU A 836 13.37 -37.82 -20.11
N LEU A 837 14.46 -37.71 -19.34
CA LEU A 837 15.64 -36.89 -19.69
C LEU A 837 16.34 -37.37 -20.97
N ARG A 838 16.37 -38.68 -21.18
CA ARG A 838 17.05 -39.31 -22.30
C ARG A 838 16.06 -39.77 -23.39
N SER A 839 14.84 -39.22 -23.37
CA SER A 839 13.85 -39.43 -24.42
C SER A 839 14.28 -38.71 -25.69
N GLU A 840 14.17 -39.37 -26.84
CA GLU A 840 14.48 -38.76 -28.14
C GLU A 840 13.56 -37.58 -28.47
N ASP A 841 12.40 -37.48 -27.81
CA ASP A 841 11.44 -36.40 -28.01
C ASP A 841 11.75 -35.15 -27.18
N LEU A 842 12.64 -35.24 -26.18
CA LEU A 842 12.96 -34.11 -25.31
C LEU A 842 13.64 -32.99 -26.12
N GLY A 843 13.13 -31.76 -25.98
CA GLY A 843 13.63 -30.59 -26.71
C GLY A 843 13.09 -30.42 -28.13
N LYS A 844 12.37 -31.41 -28.68
CA LYS A 844 11.66 -31.26 -29.96
C LYS A 844 10.40 -30.40 -29.79
N SER A 845 10.08 -29.58 -30.79
CA SER A 845 8.87 -28.74 -30.81
C SER A 845 7.56 -29.53 -31.03
N SER A 846 7.65 -30.86 -31.17
CA SER A 846 6.52 -31.78 -31.37
C SER A 846 5.61 -31.83 -30.14
N PRO A 847 4.33 -32.25 -30.30
CA PRO A 847 3.43 -32.49 -29.17
C PRO A 847 4.02 -33.48 -28.14
N ALA A 848 4.70 -34.51 -28.61
CA ALA A 848 5.39 -35.50 -27.78
C ALA A 848 6.54 -34.86 -26.97
N GLY A 849 7.32 -33.96 -27.58
CA GLY A 849 8.40 -33.24 -26.88
C GLY A 849 7.89 -32.27 -25.82
N LYS A 850 6.79 -31.54 -26.09
CA LYS A 850 6.12 -30.68 -25.10
C LYS A 850 5.53 -31.49 -23.93
N GLN A 851 4.96 -32.65 -24.22
CA GLN A 851 4.42 -33.54 -23.19
C GLN A 851 5.55 -34.15 -22.34
N THR A 852 6.66 -34.55 -22.96
CA THR A 852 7.84 -35.08 -22.25
C THR A 852 8.42 -34.03 -21.30
N LEU A 853 8.58 -32.77 -21.75
CA LEU A 853 9.06 -31.67 -20.90
C LEU A 853 8.09 -31.37 -19.74
N LYS A 854 6.78 -31.45 -19.98
CA LYS A 854 5.77 -31.28 -18.94
C LYS A 854 5.85 -32.39 -17.90
N SER A 855 5.86 -33.66 -18.31
CA SER A 855 6.00 -34.81 -17.41
C SER A 855 7.29 -34.76 -16.60
N LEU A 856 8.38 -34.29 -17.21
CA LEU A 856 9.65 -34.10 -16.53
C LEU A 856 9.55 -33.01 -15.44
N SER A 857 8.89 -31.86 -15.74
CA SER A 857 8.67 -30.80 -14.76
C SER A 857 7.77 -31.21 -13.59
N GLU A 858 6.78 -32.09 -13.83
CA GLU A 858 5.88 -32.62 -12.80
C GLU A 858 6.57 -33.65 -11.90
N LEU A 859 7.62 -34.33 -12.39
CA LEU A 859 8.38 -35.33 -11.64
C LEU A 859 9.38 -34.72 -10.64
N VAL A 860 9.88 -33.50 -10.90
CA VAL A 860 10.85 -32.76 -10.05
C VAL A 860 10.50 -32.79 -8.56
N PRO A 861 9.30 -32.35 -8.11
CA PRO A 861 8.97 -32.33 -6.69
C PRO A 861 8.97 -33.74 -6.06
N THR A 862 8.54 -34.76 -6.80
CA THR A 862 8.50 -36.15 -6.31
C THR A 862 9.91 -36.74 -6.17
N LEU A 863 10.79 -36.49 -7.15
CA LEU A 863 12.18 -36.92 -7.09
C LEU A 863 12.92 -36.21 -5.95
N GLN A 864 12.70 -34.91 -5.77
CA GLN A 864 13.27 -34.13 -4.67
C GLN A 864 12.81 -34.65 -3.30
N ALA A 865 11.51 -34.96 -3.15
CA ALA A 865 10.96 -35.50 -1.91
C ALA A 865 11.52 -36.90 -1.58
N ASN A 866 11.65 -37.78 -2.57
CA ASN A 866 12.20 -39.13 -2.36
C ASN A 866 13.70 -39.09 -2.05
N LEU A 867 14.45 -38.17 -2.66
CA LEU A 867 15.87 -37.98 -2.37
C LEU A 867 16.12 -37.49 -0.93
N GLN A 868 15.24 -36.63 -0.40
CA GLN A 868 15.30 -36.17 0.99
C GLN A 868 14.96 -37.26 2.01
N LYS A 869 14.16 -38.28 1.62
CA LYS A 869 13.76 -39.39 2.50
C LYS A 869 14.81 -40.47 2.67
N LEU A 870 15.81 -40.55 1.78
CA LEU A 870 16.92 -41.47 1.95
C LEU A 870 17.69 -41.15 3.24
N ALA A 871 18.20 -42.15 3.95
CA ALA A 871 19.04 -41.94 5.14
C ALA A 871 20.38 -41.29 4.77
N ASP A 872 21.10 -40.73 5.74
CA ASP A 872 22.48 -40.23 5.59
C ASP A 872 23.49 -41.31 6.03
N ASP A 873 23.28 -42.55 5.59
CA ASP A 873 24.21 -43.65 5.85
C ASP A 873 25.12 -43.91 4.63
N THR A 874 26.19 -44.67 4.85
CA THR A 874 27.17 -45.02 3.81
C THR A 874 26.58 -45.80 2.64
N ILE A 875 25.39 -46.39 2.77
CA ILE A 875 24.74 -47.21 1.74
C ILE A 875 23.93 -46.31 0.80
N THR A 876 23.23 -45.31 1.32
CA THR A 876 22.37 -44.38 0.55
C THR A 876 23.08 -43.10 0.11
N ALA A 877 24.26 -42.77 0.65
CA ALA A 877 25.03 -41.58 0.30
C ALA A 877 25.36 -41.51 -1.22
N GLY A 878 25.72 -42.64 -1.83
CA GLY A 878 25.96 -42.72 -3.28
C GLY A 878 24.70 -42.44 -4.11
N LEU A 879 23.56 -42.99 -3.69
CA LEU A 879 22.25 -42.76 -4.31
C LEU A 879 21.85 -41.29 -4.26
N LYS A 880 22.06 -40.63 -3.11
CA LYS A 880 21.76 -39.20 -2.93
C LYS A 880 22.61 -38.31 -3.82
N ALA A 881 23.91 -38.57 -3.93
CA ALA A 881 24.81 -37.78 -4.75
C ALA A 881 24.42 -37.83 -6.24
N GLN A 882 24.17 -39.03 -6.77
CA GLN A 882 23.76 -39.21 -8.16
C GLN A 882 22.33 -38.72 -8.43
N GLY A 883 21.42 -38.93 -7.48
CA GLY A 883 20.07 -38.36 -7.49
C GLY A 883 20.06 -36.84 -7.60
N LYS A 884 20.98 -36.17 -6.89
CA LYS A 884 21.11 -34.71 -6.88
C LYS A 884 21.60 -34.19 -8.23
N ASN A 885 22.61 -34.83 -8.82
CA ASN A 885 23.13 -34.44 -10.14
C ASN A 885 22.04 -34.49 -11.22
N ILE A 886 21.23 -35.55 -11.22
CA ILE A 886 20.11 -35.68 -12.17
C ILE A 886 18.99 -34.67 -11.87
N LEU A 887 18.65 -34.44 -10.59
CA LEU A 887 17.68 -33.42 -10.21
C LEU A 887 18.11 -32.02 -10.69
N ASP A 888 19.39 -31.69 -10.52
CA ASP A 888 19.97 -30.42 -10.98
C ASP A 888 19.94 -30.32 -12.52
N GLU A 889 20.20 -31.42 -13.24
CA GLU A 889 20.07 -31.50 -14.71
C GLU A 889 18.63 -31.27 -15.18
N VAL A 890 17.64 -31.88 -14.52
CA VAL A 890 16.21 -31.66 -14.82
C VAL A 890 15.79 -30.20 -14.57
N ILE A 891 16.24 -29.62 -13.45
CA ILE A 891 15.93 -28.23 -13.09
C ILE A 891 16.53 -27.26 -14.11
N ALA A 892 17.78 -27.48 -14.52
CA ALA A 892 18.45 -26.64 -15.53
C ALA A 892 17.72 -26.66 -16.89
N LEU A 893 17.24 -27.82 -17.33
CA LEU A 893 16.50 -27.97 -18.61
C LEU A 893 15.09 -27.38 -18.56
N THR A 894 14.41 -27.44 -17.43
CA THR A 894 13.06 -26.86 -17.27
C THR A 894 13.10 -25.34 -17.05
N ALA A 895 14.21 -24.79 -16.58
CA ALA A 895 14.43 -23.34 -16.43
C ALA A 895 14.75 -22.63 -17.76
N SER A 896 15.45 -23.27 -18.69
CA SER A 896 15.91 -22.69 -19.96
C SER A 896 14.81 -22.56 -21.04
N SER A 897 13.63 -23.17 -20.85
CA SER A 897 12.52 -23.13 -21.80
C SER A 897 11.49 -22.00 -21.57
N LYS A 898 11.83 -20.95 -20.80
CA LYS A 898 11.01 -19.72 -20.70
C LYS A 898 11.43 -18.72 -21.78
N PRO A 899 10.50 -18.15 -22.58
CA PRO A 899 10.86 -17.19 -23.62
C PRO A 899 11.30 -15.85 -23.00
N ALA A 900 12.50 -15.41 -23.34
CA ALA A 900 13.02 -14.08 -23.02
C ALA A 900 12.29 -13.00 -23.84
N LYS A 901 11.82 -11.93 -23.18
CA LYS A 901 11.42 -10.68 -23.83
C LYS A 901 12.69 -9.98 -24.33
N LYS A 902 12.76 -9.72 -25.64
CA LYS A 902 13.72 -8.78 -26.26
C LYS A 902 13.37 -7.36 -25.82
N ASP A 903 14.38 -6.60 -25.39
CA ASP A 903 14.78 -5.38 -26.09
C ASP A 903 16.28 -5.15 -25.90
N SER A 904 16.87 -4.57 -26.94
CA SER A 904 18.28 -4.57 -27.32
C SER A 904 19.12 -3.48 -26.67
N THR A 905 20.36 -3.81 -26.27
CA THR A 905 21.59 -3.16 -26.76
C THR A 905 22.82 -3.93 -26.27
N ALA A 906 23.88 -3.90 -27.08
CA ALA A 906 25.04 -4.78 -27.00
C ALA A 906 26.22 -4.16 -26.24
N ALA A 907 27.11 -5.07 -25.81
CA ALA A 907 28.58 -4.97 -25.69
C ALA A 907 29.23 -4.85 -24.29
N ALA A 908 30.28 -5.69 -24.15
CA ALA A 908 31.40 -5.74 -23.21
C ALA A 908 31.11 -6.21 -21.76
N GLU A 909 31.42 -7.46 -21.39
CA GLU A 909 32.72 -8.05 -21.02
C GLU A 909 33.18 -7.81 -19.56
N LYS A 910 33.11 -8.91 -18.80
CA LYS A 910 34.04 -9.45 -17.80
C LYS A 910 34.34 -8.74 -16.46
N ALA A 911 34.31 -9.61 -15.43
CA ALA A 911 35.07 -9.61 -14.18
C ALA A 911 34.63 -8.58 -13.13
N SER A 912 34.62 -8.83 -11.83
CA SER A 912 34.91 -9.98 -10.96
C SER A 912 34.60 -9.48 -9.53
N GLU A 913 34.36 -10.41 -8.61
CA GLU A 913 34.55 -10.30 -7.15
C GLU A 913 33.46 -9.70 -6.22
N ILE A 914 33.10 -10.60 -5.30
CA ILE A 914 32.21 -10.65 -4.12
C ILE A 914 33.10 -10.22 -2.90
N PRO A 915 32.68 -9.78 -1.68
CA PRO A 915 31.66 -10.48 -0.86
C PRO A 915 30.88 -9.77 0.29
N ASP A 916 29.85 -10.52 0.76
CA ASP A 916 29.34 -10.69 2.14
C ASP A 916 28.78 -9.48 2.95
N GLU A 917 27.76 -9.56 3.82
CA GLU A 917 26.99 -10.67 4.41
C GLU A 917 25.69 -10.14 5.06
N ALA A 918 24.72 -11.05 5.24
CA ALA A 918 23.78 -11.19 6.36
C ALA A 918 22.55 -10.26 6.58
N ALA A 919 21.38 -10.86 6.27
CA ALA A 919 20.29 -11.18 7.22
C ALA A 919 18.97 -10.36 7.23
N ARG A 920 17.94 -11.03 6.63
CA ARG A 920 16.55 -11.30 7.12
C ARG A 920 15.35 -10.45 6.62
N LYS A 921 14.56 -11.13 5.76
CA LYS A 921 13.08 -11.21 5.56
C LYS A 921 12.29 -9.96 5.09
N PRO A 922 11.46 -10.12 4.04
CA PRO A 922 9.99 -10.24 4.23
C PRO A 922 9.36 -11.33 3.33
N GLU A 923 8.52 -12.23 3.84
CA GLU A 923 7.05 -12.14 3.93
C GLU A 923 6.28 -11.93 2.61
N LYS A 924 5.40 -12.90 2.31
CA LYS A 924 4.63 -13.11 1.08
C LYS A 924 3.37 -12.23 1.01
N PRO A 925 3.02 -11.69 -0.17
CA PRO A 925 1.64 -11.32 -0.48
C PRO A 925 0.85 -12.50 -1.07
N GLN A 926 -0.40 -12.59 -0.61
CA GLN A 926 -1.40 -13.61 -0.85
C GLN A 926 -1.89 -13.72 -2.30
N LYS A 927 -2.03 -14.97 -2.76
CA LYS A 927 -2.93 -15.40 -3.85
C LYS A 927 -4.30 -15.71 -3.23
N GLU A 928 -5.15 -14.71 -3.05
CA GLU A 928 -6.58 -14.91 -2.81
C GLU A 928 -7.37 -13.84 -3.58
N LYS A 929 -7.46 -13.99 -4.91
CA LYS A 929 -8.38 -13.18 -5.72
C LYS A 929 -8.85 -13.81 -7.04
N LYS A 930 -8.71 -15.13 -7.21
CA LYS A 930 -9.18 -15.83 -8.43
C LYS A 930 -10.19 -16.95 -8.21
N GLU A 931 -10.61 -17.18 -6.97
CA GLU A 931 -11.58 -18.24 -6.64
C GLU A 931 -13.00 -17.73 -6.31
N LYS A 932 -13.19 -16.41 -6.19
CA LYS A 932 -14.51 -15.81 -5.94
C LYS A 932 -15.31 -15.58 -7.23
N ASP A 933 -14.64 -15.22 -8.33
CA ASP A 933 -15.31 -14.90 -9.61
C ASP A 933 -15.83 -16.13 -10.40
N LYS A 934 -15.49 -17.35 -9.96
CA LYS A 934 -15.99 -18.60 -10.56
C LYS A 934 -17.22 -19.18 -9.85
N LYS A 935 -17.59 -18.66 -8.67
CA LYS A 935 -18.73 -19.14 -7.88
C LYS A 935 -20.02 -18.34 -8.13
N ASP A 936 -19.88 -17.09 -8.57
CA ASP A 936 -21.04 -16.22 -8.86
C ASP A 936 -21.65 -16.46 -10.25
N SER A 937 -20.86 -16.89 -11.25
CA SER A 937 -21.38 -17.26 -12.59
C SER A 937 -22.17 -18.58 -12.63
N LYS A 938 -22.07 -19.41 -11.58
CA LYS A 938 -22.84 -20.67 -11.46
C LYS A 938 -24.18 -20.49 -10.74
N LYS A 939 -24.31 -19.48 -9.86
CA LYS A 939 -25.56 -19.18 -9.15
C LYS A 939 -26.57 -18.39 -9.99
N GLU A 940 -26.12 -17.70 -11.04
CA GLU A 940 -26.99 -16.93 -11.94
C GLU A 940 -27.64 -17.81 -13.02
N LYS A 941 -26.99 -18.90 -13.45
CA LYS A 941 -27.55 -19.87 -14.41
C LYS A 941 -28.61 -20.83 -13.84
N ASP A 942 -28.63 -21.06 -12.53
CA ASP A 942 -29.63 -21.95 -11.89
C ASP A 942 -30.92 -21.22 -11.48
N LYS A 943 -30.91 -19.87 -11.36
CA LYS A 943 -32.12 -19.08 -11.10
C LYS A 943 -32.97 -18.86 -12.36
N ASP A 944 -32.36 -18.74 -13.54
CA ASP A 944 -33.07 -18.60 -14.81
C ASP A 944 -33.77 -19.89 -15.27
N LYS A 945 -33.29 -21.05 -14.81
CA LYS A 945 -33.91 -22.36 -15.12
C LYS A 945 -35.15 -22.64 -14.26
N GLN A 946 -35.21 -22.12 -13.02
CA GLN A 946 -36.38 -22.26 -12.14
C GLN A 946 -37.53 -21.29 -12.47
N HIS A 947 -37.26 -20.18 -13.16
CA HIS A 947 -38.31 -19.23 -13.56
C HIS A 947 -39.07 -19.68 -14.83
N LYS A 948 -38.42 -20.43 -15.74
CA LYS A 948 -39.04 -20.99 -16.95
C LYS A 948 -39.99 -22.16 -16.68
N ASP A 949 -39.68 -23.02 -15.72
CA ASP A 949 -40.52 -24.19 -15.38
C ASP A 949 -41.81 -23.83 -14.59
N LYS A 950 -41.86 -22.64 -13.97
CA LYS A 950 -43.07 -22.15 -13.26
C LYS A 950 -44.12 -21.52 -14.19
N ASP A 951 -43.70 -20.93 -15.30
CA ASP A 951 -44.62 -20.31 -16.28
C ASP A 951 -45.24 -21.33 -17.25
N GLU A 952 -44.56 -22.44 -17.51
CA GLU A 952 -45.10 -23.53 -18.35
C GLU A 952 -46.15 -24.39 -17.60
N LYS A 953 -46.08 -24.42 -16.26
CA LYS A 953 -47.07 -25.10 -15.39
C LYS A 953 -48.34 -24.28 -15.15
N LYS A 954 -48.29 -22.95 -15.31
CA LYS A 954 -49.46 -22.04 -15.24
C LYS A 954 -50.25 -21.92 -16.55
N ARG A 955 -49.68 -22.32 -17.70
CA ARG A 955 -50.38 -22.33 -19.00
C ARG A 955 -51.16 -23.61 -19.30
N LYS A 956 -50.95 -24.70 -18.55
CA LYS A 956 -51.68 -25.99 -18.73
C LYS A 956 -52.93 -26.15 -17.86
N THR A 957 -53.30 -25.18 -17.03
CA THR A 957 -54.47 -25.22 -16.12
C THR A 957 -55.65 -24.35 -16.58
N LYS A 958 -55.65 -23.84 -17.83
CA LYS A 958 -56.69 -22.91 -18.32
C LYS A 958 -57.32 -23.27 -19.67
N ALA A 959 -57.36 -24.55 -20.03
CA ALA A 959 -58.16 -25.05 -21.15
C ALA A 959 -58.80 -26.39 -20.77
N GLY A 960 -60.07 -26.34 -20.34
CA GLY A 960 -60.88 -27.53 -20.05
C GLY A 960 -62.20 -27.21 -19.35
N GLY A 961 -63.24 -26.90 -20.13
CA GLY A 961 -64.63 -27.27 -19.82
C GLY A 961 -65.51 -26.31 -19.02
N LYS A 962 -66.34 -25.55 -19.73
CA LYS A 962 -67.73 -25.18 -19.38
C LYS A 962 -68.63 -25.97 -20.34
N PRO A 963 -69.94 -26.09 -20.01
CA PRO A 963 -70.51 -27.20 -19.23
C PRO A 963 -70.26 -28.60 -19.82
#